data_AF-A0A2N0RBN2-F1
#
_entry.id   AF-A0A2N0RBN2-F1
#
_cell.length_a   1.000
_cell.length_b   1.000
_cell.length_c   1.000
_cell.angle_alpha   90.00
_cell.angle_beta   90.00
_cell.angle_gamma   90.00
#
_symmetry.space_group_name_H-M   'P 1'
#
loop_
_entity.id
_entity.type
_entity.pdbx_description
1 polymer ?
#
loop_
_entity_poly.entity_id
_entity_poly.type
_entity_poly.pdbx_seq_one_letter_code
_entity_poly.pdbx_strand_id
1 'polypeptide(L)'
;MLETEDADLIGFFDELYQGTNPKTKSDKTNNSNKKKLVSLCYFLASINNKYINGIKADIGSYLQTSGASATSIDTLANLGLSVSRMTVNQQKKIVSDEHKQSVDNYCLQNIEKMFVLNIDDYHNIHRRTMPSLLETHNIFHFVTILLNSNPNIPRIPCFSNNILIHNPKGIDSKLIIKKFENYFMNQIGKSYYEQNELWKNLLIEDSYENRIENLNVHNYDGRIQKHQELRSLNNSKLVDFILHPLHSTKDYIECSNLLFKVFERLENTDYLDHYIIPIIADWPGQVNIRRAITLRINRGIASGISKQILSLIPMIGPLHISLNSRETLFQTYHFFFEMLYHDLFEDKKVLSQKPKQTVINLILDLTFNGWKKIRKVIMNRFKNSKDAEYRMMIDLLDNSIPLTLDIYAVLFRSGYFEGYLESVVRVWVLFQRLRRHNYNKAPLVFLSDVFYWELNNHPMANVLKKNLPIFNDYFVENFHCSIKSQTAESNNALQIIQKAKIIDAERNNNSFKESFINSRNPTIFQNKLNYLERKVSLFLFSLFDKIYHNIGNTTKINNKKCLLPNNIDSSNGIVLICGHGFHKECLTLYNDKCNHCFNYLSFEAQKNINTLTARLTTPLKNNEIPLVEEKINNNSNENNDENIQSILERLEQNIDNQFEILYQEWSNYDSL
;
A
#
# COMPACT_ATOMS: atom_id res chain seq x y z
N MET A 1 23.45 29.95 19.18
CA MET A 1 23.47 29.15 20.43
C MET A 1 24.83 29.21 21.10
N LEU A 2 25.95 28.95 20.41
CA LEU A 2 27.28 29.20 20.99
C LEU A 2 27.64 30.71 21.01
N GLU A 3 27.45 31.42 19.89
CA GLU A 3 27.73 32.86 19.78
C GLU A 3 26.78 33.76 20.59
N THR A 4 25.68 33.19 21.11
CA THR A 4 24.73 33.90 21.99
C THR A 4 25.11 33.82 23.46
N GLU A 5 25.92 32.82 23.84
CA GLU A 5 26.39 32.61 25.21
C GLU A 5 27.77 33.25 25.44
N ASP A 6 28.55 33.46 24.37
CA ASP A 6 29.85 34.11 24.40
C ASP A 6 30.01 35.10 23.24
N ALA A 7 30.18 36.38 23.58
CA ALA A 7 30.31 37.46 22.62
C ALA A 7 31.62 37.37 21.81
N ASP A 8 32.66 36.70 22.34
CA ASP A 8 33.93 36.51 21.63
C ASP A 8 33.82 35.49 20.49
N LEU A 9 32.74 34.70 20.47
CA LEU A 9 32.45 33.74 19.41
C LEU A 9 31.61 34.36 18.27
N ILE A 10 31.14 35.61 18.38
CA ILE A 10 30.33 36.25 17.34
C ILE A 10 31.15 36.36 16.04
N GLY A 11 30.64 35.75 14.96
CA GLY A 11 31.30 35.73 13.65
C GLY A 11 32.30 34.60 13.46
N PHE A 12 32.60 33.80 14.50
CA PHE A 12 33.48 32.64 14.40
C PHE A 12 32.96 31.61 13.39
N PHE A 13 31.65 31.35 13.40
CA PHE A 13 31.07 30.41 12.43
C PHE A 13 31.13 30.95 11.00
N ASP A 14 30.93 32.26 10.83
CA ASP A 14 31.01 32.92 9.53
C ASP A 14 32.43 32.83 8.95
N GLU A 15 33.47 33.02 9.76
CA GLU A 15 34.86 32.85 9.35
C GLU A 15 35.16 31.41 8.90
N LEU A 16 34.73 30.41 9.69
CA LEU A 16 34.85 29.00 9.32
C LEU A 16 34.13 28.70 8.00
N TYR A 17 32.94 29.27 7.81
CA TYR A 17 32.17 29.09 6.59
C TYR A 17 32.83 29.76 5.39
N GLN A 18 33.35 30.99 5.52
CA GLN A 18 34.11 31.67 4.47
C GLN A 18 35.37 30.88 4.08
N GLY A 19 36.06 30.27 5.06
CA GLY A 19 37.20 29.38 4.82
C GLY A 19 36.87 28.16 3.96
N THR A 20 35.59 27.81 3.80
CA THR A 20 35.17 26.77 2.85
C THR A 20 35.05 27.24 1.41
N ASN A 21 35.37 28.49 1.09
CA ASN A 21 35.24 29.09 -0.24
C ASN A 21 33.81 28.90 -0.82
N PRO A 22 32.76 29.44 -0.17
CA PRO A 22 31.38 29.18 -0.57
C PRO A 22 31.04 29.72 -1.96
N LYS A 23 31.72 30.79 -2.41
CA LYS A 23 31.50 31.43 -3.72
C LYS A 23 31.83 30.54 -4.93
N THR A 24 32.67 29.50 -4.75
CA THR A 24 33.07 28.60 -5.84
C THR A 24 32.31 27.27 -5.83
N LYS A 25 31.31 27.12 -4.95
CA LYS A 25 30.62 25.87 -4.67
C LYS A 25 29.13 25.98 -4.93
N SER A 26 28.51 24.86 -5.32
CA SER A 26 27.06 24.78 -5.49
C SER A 26 26.32 24.97 -4.16
N ASP A 27 25.05 25.39 -4.20
CA ASP A 27 24.21 25.55 -3.01
C ASP A 27 24.08 24.25 -2.21
N LYS A 28 23.99 23.10 -2.89
CA LYS A 28 23.97 21.78 -2.25
C LYS A 28 25.25 21.51 -1.47
N THR A 29 26.40 21.82 -2.07
CA THR A 29 27.72 21.66 -1.43
C THR A 29 27.87 22.62 -0.25
N ASN A 30 27.41 23.86 -0.41
CA ASN A 30 27.44 24.89 0.63
C ASN A 30 26.60 24.50 1.84
N ASN A 31 25.38 24.00 1.63
CA ASN A 31 24.51 23.49 2.68
C ASN A 31 25.15 22.28 3.40
N SER A 32 25.79 21.38 2.68
CA SER A 32 26.53 20.26 3.29
C SER A 32 27.71 20.74 4.14
N ASN A 33 28.47 21.74 3.67
CA ASN A 33 29.61 22.28 4.42
C ASN A 33 29.17 22.96 5.72
N LYS A 34 28.08 23.74 5.71
CA LYS A 34 27.50 24.32 6.93
C LYS A 34 27.21 23.24 7.98
N LYS A 35 26.55 22.16 7.58
CA LYS A 35 26.24 21.02 8.48
C LYS A 35 27.51 20.39 9.07
N LYS A 36 28.55 20.17 8.25
CA LYS A 36 29.83 19.62 8.70
C LYS A 36 30.54 20.55 9.70
N LEU A 37 30.53 21.85 9.44
CA LEU A 37 31.14 22.85 10.33
C LEU A 37 30.43 22.89 11.69
N VAL A 38 29.10 22.84 11.71
CA VAL A 38 28.33 22.76 12.96
C VAL A 38 28.73 21.51 13.75
N SER A 39 28.80 20.34 13.11
CA SER A 39 29.24 19.10 13.75
C SER A 39 30.68 19.21 14.29
N LEU A 40 31.58 19.88 13.56
CA LEU A 40 32.96 20.11 14.00
C LEU A 40 33.01 21.03 15.23
N CYS A 41 32.20 22.09 15.28
CA CYS A 41 32.13 23.00 16.43
C CYS A 41 31.64 22.26 17.68
N TYR A 42 30.58 21.45 17.56
CA TYR A 42 30.13 20.59 18.66
C TYR A 42 31.19 19.59 19.11
N PHE A 43 31.93 19.00 18.16
CA PHE A 43 33.04 18.12 18.48
C PHE A 43 34.12 18.86 19.28
N LEU A 44 34.59 20.01 18.81
CA LEU A 44 35.59 20.83 19.50
C LEU A 44 35.14 21.23 20.89
N ALA A 45 33.90 21.73 21.03
CA ALA A 45 33.33 22.12 22.33
C ALA A 45 33.23 20.94 23.32
N SER A 46 33.08 19.72 22.80
CA SER A 46 32.98 18.50 23.60
C SER A 46 34.34 17.88 24.00
N ILE A 47 35.46 18.39 23.48
CA ILE A 47 36.79 17.95 23.90
C ILE A 47 36.99 18.40 25.35
N ASN A 48 37.24 17.44 26.25
CA ASN A 48 37.33 17.63 27.70
C ASN A 48 36.07 18.15 28.43
N ASN A 49 34.94 18.31 27.73
CA ASN A 49 33.66 18.69 28.35
C ASN A 49 32.70 17.50 28.40
N LYS A 50 32.50 16.96 29.62
CA LYS A 50 31.60 15.82 29.87
C LYS A 50 30.11 16.18 29.77
N TYR A 51 29.76 17.46 29.78
CA TYR A 51 28.38 17.95 29.78
C TYR A 51 27.83 18.17 28.35
N ILE A 52 28.70 18.32 27.35
CA ILE A 52 28.30 18.44 25.93
C ILE A 52 28.31 17.05 25.29
N ASN A 53 27.32 16.22 25.65
CA ASN A 53 27.23 14.82 25.21
C ASN A 53 26.14 14.53 24.17
N GLY A 54 25.23 15.48 23.89
CA GLY A 54 24.03 15.24 23.06
C GLY A 54 24.36 14.65 21.69
N ILE A 55 25.22 15.33 20.91
CA ILE A 55 25.63 14.85 19.58
C ILE A 55 26.37 13.50 19.64
N LYS A 56 27.15 13.24 20.69
CA LYS A 56 27.90 11.98 20.85
C LYS A 56 26.96 10.84 21.21
N ALA A 57 25.92 11.12 21.98
CA ALA A 57 24.85 10.18 22.30
C ALA A 57 24.06 9.83 21.04
N ASP A 58 23.72 10.84 20.22
CA ASP A 58 23.05 10.64 18.94
C ASP A 58 23.89 9.80 17.96
N ILE A 59 25.20 10.09 17.85
CA ILE A 59 26.15 9.29 17.07
C ILE A 59 26.19 7.85 17.60
N GLY A 60 26.31 7.66 18.91
CA GLY A 60 26.36 6.33 19.53
C GLY A 60 25.07 5.52 19.31
N SER A 61 23.90 6.14 19.48
CA SER A 61 22.61 5.50 19.20
C SER A 61 22.47 5.17 17.71
N TYR A 62 22.85 6.09 16.82
CA TYR A 62 22.83 5.88 15.37
C TYR A 62 23.72 4.72 14.93
N LEU A 63 24.97 4.66 15.42
CA LEU A 63 25.90 3.58 15.10
C LEU A 63 25.34 2.23 15.53
N GLN A 64 24.81 2.13 16.75
CA GLN A 64 24.27 0.88 17.24
C GLN A 64 23.00 0.45 16.49
N THR A 65 22.10 1.39 16.17
CA THR A 65 20.89 1.11 15.37
C THR A 65 21.25 0.73 13.93
N SER A 66 22.35 1.26 13.39
CA SER A 66 22.91 0.89 12.08
C SER A 66 23.72 -0.42 12.09
N GLY A 67 23.71 -1.17 13.20
CA GLY A 67 24.37 -2.47 13.30
C GLY A 67 25.88 -2.44 13.58
N ALA A 68 26.44 -1.29 14.00
CA ALA A 68 27.84 -1.22 14.39
C ALA A 68 28.16 -2.18 15.56
N SER A 69 29.34 -2.81 15.51
CA SER A 69 29.77 -3.73 16.55
C SER A 69 29.98 -3.03 17.89
N ALA A 70 29.94 -3.79 18.98
CA ALA A 70 30.28 -3.30 20.33
C ALA A 70 31.60 -2.53 20.32
N THR A 71 32.61 -3.18 19.74
CA THR A 71 33.98 -2.70 19.64
C THR A 71 34.06 -1.45 18.78
N SER A 72 33.28 -1.36 17.70
CA SER A 72 33.23 -0.17 16.86
C SER A 72 32.71 1.05 17.62
N ILE A 73 31.64 0.87 18.42
CA ILE A 73 31.07 1.96 19.22
C ILE A 73 32.06 2.40 20.30
N ASP A 74 32.65 1.45 21.03
CA ASP A 74 33.61 1.77 22.10
C ASP A 74 34.91 2.38 21.56
N THR A 75 35.39 1.97 20.37
CA THR A 75 36.52 2.62 19.69
C THR A 75 36.20 4.08 19.36
N LEU A 76 35.02 4.36 18.80
CA LEU A 76 34.61 5.74 18.50
C LEU A 76 34.37 6.56 19.77
N ALA A 77 33.96 5.92 20.86
CA ALA A 77 33.88 6.56 22.17
C ALA A 77 35.26 6.92 22.71
N ASN A 78 36.24 6.02 22.59
CA ASN A 78 37.63 6.26 23.00
C ASN A 78 38.31 7.36 22.16
N LEU A 79 37.92 7.51 20.90
CA LEU A 79 38.33 8.63 20.05
C LEU A 79 37.60 9.95 20.36
N GLY A 80 36.65 9.93 21.30
CA GLY A 80 35.86 11.11 21.69
C GLY A 80 34.76 11.50 20.70
N LEU A 81 34.46 10.66 19.70
CA LEU A 81 33.48 10.91 18.64
C LEU A 81 32.07 10.41 18.98
N SER A 82 31.96 9.49 19.94
CA SER A 82 30.70 8.84 20.37
C SER A 82 30.66 8.71 21.90
N VAL A 83 29.52 8.32 22.46
CA VAL A 83 29.43 7.77 23.83
C VAL A 83 29.76 6.27 23.84
N SER A 84 30.09 5.74 25.01
CA SER A 84 30.36 4.30 25.19
C SER A 84 29.10 3.47 24.95
N ARG A 85 29.28 2.20 24.57
CA ARG A 85 28.16 1.26 24.43
C ARG A 85 27.31 1.16 25.69
N MET A 86 27.93 1.23 26.88
CA MET A 86 27.20 1.18 28.15
C MET A 86 26.22 2.34 28.29
N THR A 87 26.65 3.56 27.94
CA THR A 87 25.79 4.74 27.95
C THR A 87 24.62 4.59 26.98
N VAL A 88 24.87 4.12 25.74
CA VAL A 88 23.78 3.88 24.76
C VAL A 88 22.79 2.85 25.28
N ASN A 89 23.28 1.74 25.87
CA ASN A 89 22.40 0.70 26.42
C ASN A 89 21.56 1.19 27.61
N GLN A 90 22.11 2.06 28.46
CA GLN A 90 21.36 2.66 29.57
C GLN A 90 20.24 3.58 29.07
N GLN A 91 20.53 4.44 28.09
CA GLN A 91 19.52 5.29 27.45
C GLN A 91 18.37 4.45 26.86
N LYS A 92 18.71 3.36 26.17
CA LYS A 92 17.74 2.41 25.60
C LYS A 92 16.86 1.73 26.64
N LYS A 93 17.42 1.43 27.81
CA LYS A 93 16.66 0.84 28.91
C LYS A 93 15.65 1.85 29.44
N ILE A 94 16.07 3.09 29.68
CA ILE A 94 15.18 4.18 30.12
C ILE A 94 14.02 4.36 29.14
N VAL A 95 14.32 4.47 27.84
CA VAL A 95 13.30 4.60 26.78
C VAL A 95 12.31 3.43 26.77
N SER A 96 12.81 2.19 26.94
CA SER A 96 11.97 1.00 26.98
C SER A 96 11.09 0.94 28.24
N ASP A 97 11.61 1.40 29.38
CA ASP A 97 10.93 1.40 30.67
C ASP A 97 9.84 2.49 30.72
N GLU A 98 10.09 3.65 30.12
CA GLU A 98 9.15 4.78 30.03
C GLU A 98 8.09 4.60 28.92
N HIS A 99 8.24 3.59 28.05
CA HIS A 99 7.37 3.40 26.89
C HIS A 99 5.88 3.36 27.24
N LYS A 100 5.51 2.65 28.31
CA LYS A 100 4.11 2.54 28.76
C LYS A 100 3.52 3.92 29.10
N GLN A 101 4.25 4.72 29.88
CA GLN A 101 3.82 6.08 30.23
C GLN A 101 3.73 6.97 28.99
N SER A 102 4.64 6.78 28.04
CA SER A 102 4.62 7.50 26.77
C SER A 102 3.38 7.16 25.92
N VAL A 103 2.93 5.91 25.91
CA VAL A 103 1.67 5.49 25.27
C VAL A 103 0.47 6.15 25.94
N ASP A 104 0.42 6.12 27.28
CA ASP A 104 -0.68 6.69 28.05
C ASP A 104 -0.77 8.22 27.81
N ASN A 105 0.37 8.93 27.87
CA ASN A 105 0.47 10.36 27.56
C ASN A 105 0.00 10.69 26.13
N TYR A 106 0.40 9.88 25.15
CA TYR A 106 -0.02 10.07 23.75
C TYR A 106 -1.54 9.92 23.60
N CYS A 107 -2.16 8.94 24.26
CA CYS A 107 -3.59 8.74 24.18
C CYS A 107 -4.35 9.89 24.86
N LEU A 108 -3.89 10.36 26.03
CA LEU A 108 -4.47 11.51 26.72
C LEU A 108 -4.41 12.79 25.89
N GLN A 109 -3.26 13.08 25.27
CA GLN A 109 -3.08 14.26 24.41
C GLN A 109 -3.98 14.25 23.17
N ASN A 110 -4.45 13.08 22.75
CA ASN A 110 -5.24 12.88 21.54
C ASN A 110 -6.66 12.35 21.82
N ILE A 111 -7.13 12.40 23.06
CA ILE A 111 -8.40 11.77 23.48
C ILE A 111 -9.64 12.38 22.81
N GLU A 112 -9.57 13.65 22.40
CA GLU A 112 -10.64 14.34 21.66
C GLU A 112 -10.60 14.06 20.14
N LYS A 113 -9.57 13.36 19.67
CA LYS A 113 -9.30 13.09 18.25
C LYS A 113 -9.70 11.66 17.88
N MET A 114 -9.82 11.43 16.58
CA MET A 114 -10.00 10.09 16.04
C MET A 114 -8.67 9.33 16.09
N PHE A 115 -8.72 8.11 16.63
CA PHE A 115 -7.64 7.14 16.50
C PHE A 115 -7.87 6.21 15.31
N VAL A 116 -6.81 5.79 14.65
CA VAL A 116 -6.79 4.71 13.65
C VAL A 116 -5.78 3.67 14.10
N LEU A 117 -6.15 2.40 14.03
CA LEU A 117 -5.37 1.29 14.55
C LEU A 117 -4.87 0.41 13.40
N ASN A 118 -3.62 -0.02 13.48
CA ASN A 118 -3.08 -1.13 12.69
C ASN A 118 -2.66 -2.25 13.65
N ILE A 119 -3.10 -3.47 13.35
CA ILE A 119 -2.62 -4.70 14.01
C ILE A 119 -2.15 -5.62 12.91
N ASP A 120 -0.88 -5.99 12.96
CA ASP A 120 -0.28 -6.82 11.93
C ASP A 120 0.84 -7.71 12.45
N ASP A 121 1.12 -8.80 11.74
CA ASP A 121 2.17 -9.73 12.11
C ASP A 121 3.54 -9.33 11.55
N TYR A 122 4.57 -9.53 12.37
CA TYR A 122 5.96 -9.32 11.99
C TYR A 122 6.72 -10.64 12.12
N HIS A 123 7.40 -11.01 11.04
CA HIS A 123 8.30 -12.15 11.02
C HIS A 123 9.75 -11.66 10.92
N ASN A 124 10.63 -12.21 11.75
CA ASN A 124 12.06 -11.92 11.67
C ASN A 124 12.70 -12.66 10.48
N ILE A 125 12.64 -12.08 9.28
CA ILE A 125 13.13 -12.70 8.05
C ILE A 125 14.60 -12.29 7.80
N HIS A 126 15.51 -12.85 8.57
CA HIS A 126 16.92 -12.88 8.19
C HIS A 126 17.28 -14.35 7.97
N ARG A 127 17.50 -14.76 6.71
CA ARG A 127 17.61 -16.15 6.29
C ARG A 127 18.95 -16.42 5.61
N ARG A 128 19.64 -17.49 6.02
CA ARG A 128 20.51 -18.31 5.15
C ARG A 128 19.70 -19.48 4.56
N THR A 129 19.82 -19.71 3.26
CA THR A 129 19.01 -20.66 2.47
C THR A 129 19.49 -22.12 2.52
N MET A 130 20.36 -22.51 3.45
CA MET A 130 20.71 -23.93 3.64
C MET A 130 20.49 -24.36 5.10
N PRO A 131 19.63 -25.35 5.36
CA PRO A 131 19.58 -26.02 6.65
C PRO A 131 20.90 -26.76 6.87
N SER A 132 21.73 -26.29 7.80
CA SER A 132 22.74 -27.18 8.39
C SER A 132 22.02 -28.18 9.28
N LEU A 133 22.37 -29.47 9.15
CA LEU A 133 21.72 -30.64 9.76
C LEU A 133 21.48 -30.61 11.29
N LEU A 134 21.83 -29.55 12.02
CA LEU A 134 21.92 -29.52 13.48
C LEU A 134 21.12 -28.41 14.19
N GLU A 135 20.48 -27.47 13.50
CA GLU A 135 19.74 -26.38 14.16
C GLU A 135 18.29 -26.24 13.65
N THR A 136 17.33 -26.51 14.54
CA THR A 136 15.93 -26.08 14.34
C THR A 136 15.89 -24.55 14.45
N HIS A 137 15.48 -23.87 13.39
CA HIS A 137 15.50 -22.41 13.33
C HIS A 137 14.34 -21.84 14.15
N ASN A 138 14.62 -20.95 15.10
CA ASN A 138 13.59 -20.27 15.91
C ASN A 138 13.02 -19.06 15.14
N ILE A 139 11.94 -19.26 14.39
CA ILE A 139 11.16 -18.15 13.82
C ILE A 139 10.36 -17.51 14.95
N PHE A 140 10.62 -16.23 15.24
CA PHE A 140 9.81 -15.46 16.17
C PHE A 140 8.65 -14.80 15.42
N HIS A 141 7.42 -15.03 15.91
CA HIS A 141 6.21 -14.39 15.43
C HIS A 141 5.84 -13.25 16.36
N PHE A 142 5.91 -12.02 15.86
CA PHE A 142 5.52 -10.84 16.62
C PHE A 142 4.22 -10.25 16.12
N VAL A 143 3.54 -9.49 16.98
CA VAL A 143 2.42 -8.63 16.62
C VAL A 143 2.80 -7.19 16.88
N THR A 144 2.56 -6.34 15.89
CA THR A 144 2.68 -4.90 16.01
C THR A 144 1.29 -4.31 16.24
N ILE A 145 1.14 -3.52 17.31
CA ILE A 145 -0.08 -2.75 17.58
C ILE A 145 0.29 -1.27 17.47
N LEU A 146 -0.08 -0.64 16.37
CA LEU A 146 0.28 0.74 16.05
C LEU A 146 -0.97 1.62 16.01
N LEU A 147 -0.96 2.69 16.81
CA LEU A 147 -2.07 3.63 16.93
C LEU A 147 -1.70 4.97 16.30
N ASN A 148 -2.51 5.47 15.39
CA ASN A 148 -2.32 6.76 14.72
C ASN A 148 -3.43 7.73 15.15
N SER A 149 -3.11 9.01 15.31
CA SER A 149 -4.11 10.05 15.60
C SER A 149 -3.86 11.26 14.71
N ASN A 150 -4.89 11.72 14.01
CA ASN A 150 -4.76 12.92 13.19
C ASN A 150 -5.21 14.15 14.00
N PRO A 151 -4.40 15.22 14.11
CA PRO A 151 -4.77 16.41 14.87
C PRO A 151 -6.06 17.10 14.39
N ASN A 152 -6.46 16.88 13.13
CA ASN A 152 -7.53 17.63 12.48
C ASN A 152 -8.88 16.92 12.48
N ILE A 153 -8.98 15.69 13.00
CA ILE A 153 -10.21 14.90 12.96
C ILE A 153 -10.69 14.62 14.38
N PRO A 154 -11.90 15.09 14.76
CA PRO A 154 -12.47 14.80 16.06
C PRO A 154 -12.85 13.32 16.16
N ARG A 155 -12.90 12.81 17.39
CA ARG A 155 -13.44 11.47 17.69
C ARG A 155 -14.85 11.28 17.11
N ILE A 156 -15.12 10.08 16.61
CA ILE A 156 -16.38 9.75 15.94
C ILE A 156 -17.24 8.91 16.89
N PRO A 157 -18.51 9.26 17.12
CA PRO A 157 -19.36 8.49 18.03
C PRO A 157 -19.71 7.12 17.44
N CYS A 158 -19.89 6.13 18.31
CA CYS A 158 -20.35 4.78 17.96
C CYS A 158 -21.84 4.75 17.57
N PHE A 159 -22.61 5.73 18.07
CA PHE A 159 -24.02 5.92 17.76
C PHE A 159 -24.24 7.27 17.09
N SER A 160 -25.07 7.30 16.06
CA SER A 160 -25.59 8.54 15.49
C SER A 160 -27.10 8.38 15.28
N ASN A 161 -27.90 9.33 15.78
CA ASN A 161 -29.36 9.26 15.72
C ASN A 161 -29.93 7.93 16.28
N ASN A 162 -29.37 7.43 17.38
CA ASN A 162 -29.68 6.12 17.99
C ASN A 162 -29.39 4.90 17.09
N ILE A 163 -28.67 5.08 15.98
CA ILE A 163 -28.25 4.00 15.08
C ILE A 163 -26.80 3.65 15.40
N LEU A 164 -26.57 2.37 15.68
CA LEU A 164 -25.24 1.82 15.87
C LEU A 164 -24.46 1.82 14.55
N ILE A 165 -23.17 2.15 14.61
CA ILE A 165 -22.27 2.14 13.45
C ILE A 165 -22.15 0.76 12.77
N HIS A 166 -22.26 -0.32 13.55
CA HIS A 166 -22.29 -1.68 13.05
C HIS A 166 -23.66 -2.01 12.50
N ASN A 167 -23.72 -2.48 11.26
CA ASN A 167 -24.96 -2.95 10.66
C ASN A 167 -25.45 -4.20 11.41
N PRO A 168 -26.68 -4.22 11.98
CA PRO A 168 -27.23 -5.39 12.66
C PRO A 168 -27.31 -6.65 11.80
N LYS A 169 -27.34 -6.50 10.46
CA LYS A 169 -27.29 -7.62 9.51
C LYS A 169 -25.87 -8.15 9.25
N GLY A 170 -24.85 -7.53 9.84
CA GLY A 170 -23.45 -7.79 9.52
C GLY A 170 -23.07 -7.24 8.15
N ILE A 171 -23.18 -8.06 7.10
CA ILE A 171 -22.86 -7.69 5.72
C ILE A 171 -24.16 -7.72 4.89
N ASP A 172 -24.64 -6.55 4.44
CA ASP A 172 -25.94 -6.42 3.76
C ASP A 172 -25.79 -6.54 2.24
N SER A 173 -25.94 -7.78 1.74
CA SER A 173 -25.90 -8.07 0.31
C SER A 173 -26.98 -7.34 -0.49
N LYS A 174 -28.18 -7.14 0.08
CA LYS A 174 -29.28 -6.45 -0.61
C LYS A 174 -28.93 -4.98 -0.84
N LEU A 175 -28.28 -4.35 0.13
CA LEU A 175 -27.83 -2.96 0.02
C LEU A 175 -26.76 -2.81 -1.08
N ILE A 176 -25.80 -3.72 -1.14
CA ILE A 176 -24.77 -3.74 -2.19
C ILE A 176 -25.41 -3.92 -3.57
N ILE A 177 -26.26 -4.94 -3.73
CA ILE A 177 -26.90 -5.25 -5.02
C ILE A 177 -27.72 -4.05 -5.52
N LYS A 178 -28.48 -3.39 -4.62
CA LYS A 178 -29.23 -2.17 -4.94
C LYS A 178 -28.31 -1.03 -5.42
N LYS A 179 -27.16 -0.83 -4.77
CA LYS A 179 -26.18 0.20 -5.17
C LYS A 179 -25.50 -0.16 -6.50
N PHE A 180 -25.22 -1.43 -6.75
CA PHE A 180 -24.71 -1.90 -8.04
C PHE A 180 -25.70 -1.59 -9.15
N GLU A 181 -26.97 -1.98 -8.96
CA GLU A 181 -28.04 -1.74 -9.93
C GLU A 181 -28.21 -0.25 -10.23
N ASN A 182 -28.28 0.59 -9.20
CA ASN A 182 -28.63 1.99 -9.36
C ASN A 182 -27.48 2.87 -9.88
N TYR A 183 -26.22 2.53 -9.56
CA TYR A 183 -25.09 3.42 -9.81
C TYR A 183 -23.92 2.72 -10.51
N PHE A 184 -23.34 1.67 -9.92
CA PHE A 184 -22.05 1.14 -10.38
C PHE A 184 -22.11 0.38 -11.70
N MET A 185 -23.25 -0.24 -12.06
CA MET A 185 -23.36 -1.00 -13.31
C MET A 185 -23.18 -0.13 -14.56
N ASN A 186 -23.58 1.15 -14.52
CA ASN A 186 -23.35 2.08 -15.62
C ASN A 186 -21.83 2.37 -15.74
N GLN A 187 -21.18 2.64 -14.60
CA GLN A 187 -19.75 2.95 -14.60
C GLN A 187 -18.89 1.77 -15.08
N ILE A 188 -19.13 0.56 -14.58
CA ILE A 188 -18.39 -0.66 -14.96
C ILE A 188 -18.62 -1.03 -16.44
N GLY A 189 -19.68 -0.53 -17.08
CA GLY A 189 -19.90 -0.69 -18.52
C GLY A 189 -18.83 -0.02 -19.39
N LYS A 190 -18.18 1.04 -18.87
CA LYS A 190 -17.09 1.79 -19.51
C LYS A 190 -15.73 1.23 -19.10
N SER A 191 -14.73 1.39 -19.97
CA SER A 191 -13.37 1.00 -19.60
C SER A 191 -12.84 1.89 -18.47
N TYR A 192 -11.91 1.35 -17.68
CA TYR A 192 -11.28 2.16 -16.62
C TYR A 192 -10.57 3.37 -17.21
N TYR A 193 -9.89 3.21 -18.35
CA TYR A 193 -9.23 4.30 -19.05
C TYR A 193 -10.21 5.45 -19.38
N GLU A 194 -11.36 5.14 -19.95
CA GLU A 194 -12.40 6.14 -20.27
C GLU A 194 -12.90 6.86 -19.02
N GLN A 195 -13.11 6.10 -17.94
CA GLN A 195 -13.53 6.68 -16.66
C GLN A 195 -12.46 7.58 -16.05
N ASN A 196 -11.20 7.16 -16.12
CA ASN A 196 -10.06 7.91 -15.57
C ASN A 196 -9.91 9.27 -16.26
N GLU A 197 -10.05 9.33 -17.59
CA GLU A 197 -9.98 10.58 -18.33
C GLU A 197 -11.06 11.60 -17.90
N LEU A 198 -12.21 11.15 -17.38
CA LEU A 198 -13.25 12.04 -16.83
C LEU A 198 -12.83 12.69 -15.51
N TRP A 199 -11.97 12.04 -14.73
CA TRP A 199 -11.57 12.50 -13.40
C TRP A 199 -10.14 13.00 -13.32
N LYS A 200 -9.37 12.88 -14.39
CA LYS A 200 -7.96 13.30 -14.48
C LYS A 200 -7.72 14.73 -14.02
N ASN A 201 -8.65 15.64 -14.32
CA ASN A 201 -8.59 17.05 -13.90
C ASN A 201 -8.80 17.26 -12.38
N LEU A 202 -9.32 16.26 -11.67
CA LEU A 202 -9.52 16.26 -10.21
C LEU A 202 -8.34 15.63 -9.45
N LEU A 203 -7.40 15.04 -10.18
CA LEU A 203 -6.26 14.31 -9.62
C LEU A 203 -4.98 15.15 -9.69
N ILE A 204 -3.96 14.70 -8.96
CA ILE A 204 -2.63 15.33 -8.95
C ILE A 204 -2.05 15.31 -10.38
N GLU A 205 -1.38 16.38 -10.76
CA GLU A 205 -0.74 16.53 -12.07
C GLU A 205 0.18 15.34 -12.40
N ASP A 206 0.08 14.87 -13.66
CA ASP A 206 0.87 13.76 -14.22
C ASP A 206 2.32 14.22 -14.45
N SER A 207 3.06 14.40 -13.35
CA SER A 207 4.47 14.79 -13.36
C SER A 207 5.38 13.57 -13.32
N TYR A 208 6.60 13.75 -13.84
CA TYR A 208 7.64 12.75 -13.73
C TYR A 208 7.91 12.35 -12.27
N GLU A 209 7.92 13.35 -11.39
CA GLU A 209 8.22 13.15 -9.99
C GLU A 209 7.19 12.24 -9.32
N ASN A 210 5.91 12.46 -9.62
CA ASN A 210 4.77 11.70 -9.09
C ASN A 210 4.77 10.26 -9.63
N ARG A 211 5.09 10.08 -10.92
CA ARG A 211 5.22 8.73 -11.49
C ARG A 211 6.31 7.90 -10.83
N ILE A 212 7.49 8.49 -10.59
CA ILE A 212 8.57 7.79 -9.86
C ILE A 212 8.15 7.43 -8.45
N GLU A 213 7.33 8.25 -7.81
CA GLU A 213 6.79 7.92 -6.49
C GLU A 213 5.79 6.77 -6.55
N ASN A 214 4.88 6.77 -7.52
CA ASN A 214 3.91 5.69 -7.75
C ASN A 214 4.61 4.34 -7.97
N LEU A 215 5.72 4.32 -8.71
CA LEU A 215 6.54 3.12 -8.90
C LEU A 215 7.13 2.58 -7.59
N ASN A 216 7.45 3.49 -6.67
CA ASN A 216 8.05 3.19 -5.36
C ASN A 216 7.02 3.10 -4.23
N VAL A 217 5.74 2.91 -4.54
CA VAL A 217 4.67 2.91 -3.52
C VAL A 217 4.79 1.74 -2.54
N HIS A 218 5.29 0.60 -3.01
CA HIS A 218 5.62 -0.59 -2.20
C HIS A 218 7.10 -0.67 -1.83
N ASN A 219 7.81 0.46 -1.92
CA ASN A 219 9.20 0.56 -1.51
C ASN A 219 9.27 1.36 -0.21
N TYR A 220 9.51 0.63 0.88
CA TYR A 220 9.51 1.15 2.25
C TYR A 220 10.90 1.55 2.75
N ASP A 221 11.89 1.69 1.86
CA ASP A 221 13.20 2.22 2.26
C ASP A 221 13.04 3.68 2.72
N GLY A 222 13.20 3.89 4.03
CA GLY A 222 13.09 5.21 4.68
C GLY A 222 14.07 6.27 4.18
N ARG A 223 14.98 5.93 3.27
CA ARG A 223 15.87 6.88 2.58
C ARG A 223 15.24 7.53 1.35
N ILE A 224 14.04 7.12 0.92
CA ILE A 224 13.35 7.64 -0.28
C ILE A 224 12.57 8.91 0.06
N GLN A 225 12.89 9.99 -0.66
CA GLN A 225 12.57 11.38 -0.28
C GLN A 225 11.14 11.87 -0.56
N LYS A 226 10.29 11.12 -1.28
CA LYS A 226 9.06 11.68 -1.88
C LYS A 226 7.77 11.46 -1.05
N HIS A 227 7.01 12.54 -0.92
CA HIS A 227 5.86 12.83 -0.04
C HIS A 227 6.03 12.44 1.44
N GLN A 228 6.70 13.34 2.19
CA GLN A 228 6.97 13.21 3.62
C GLN A 228 5.72 13.11 4.49
N GLU A 229 4.59 13.72 4.14
CA GLU A 229 3.43 13.78 5.04
C GLU A 229 2.67 12.44 5.17
N LEU A 230 2.35 11.77 4.06
CA LEU A 230 1.64 10.48 4.10
C LEU A 230 2.54 9.29 4.50
N ARG A 231 3.86 9.47 4.39
CA ARG A 231 4.85 8.47 4.81
C ARG A 231 5.35 8.68 6.25
N SER A 232 5.02 9.83 6.85
CA SER A 232 5.47 10.16 8.19
C SER A 232 4.77 9.29 9.24
N LEU A 233 5.56 8.76 10.17
CA LEU A 233 5.08 8.08 11.37
C LEU A 233 4.93 9.06 12.56
N ASN A 234 5.03 10.38 12.34
CA ASN A 234 5.08 11.37 13.41
C ASN A 234 3.84 11.35 14.32
N ASN A 235 2.69 11.06 13.71
CA ASN A 235 1.39 10.99 14.35
C ASN A 235 1.00 9.56 14.76
N SER A 236 1.96 8.63 14.78
CA SER A 236 1.74 7.26 15.26
C SER A 236 2.30 7.05 16.66
N LYS A 237 1.87 5.98 17.32
CA LYS A 237 2.34 5.47 18.60
C LYS A 237 2.27 3.95 18.62
N LEU A 238 3.40 3.29 18.84
CA LEU A 238 3.44 1.86 19.12
C LEU A 238 2.80 1.66 20.48
N VAL A 239 1.68 0.94 20.51
CA VAL A 239 1.01 0.55 21.75
C VAL A 239 1.76 -0.62 22.38
N ASP A 240 2.09 -1.63 21.57
CA ASP A 240 2.96 -2.72 21.97
C ASP A 240 3.54 -3.45 20.75
N PHE A 241 4.64 -4.17 20.99
CA PHE A 241 5.26 -5.11 20.05
C PHE A 241 5.57 -6.39 20.80
N ILE A 242 4.76 -7.43 20.58
CA ILE A 242 4.73 -8.62 21.45
C ILE A 242 5.06 -9.88 20.67
N LEU A 243 5.69 -10.85 21.33
CA LEU A 243 5.88 -12.20 20.79
C LEU A 243 4.57 -12.97 20.93
N HIS A 244 3.77 -13.01 19.88
CA HIS A 244 2.44 -13.61 19.87
C HIS A 244 2.07 -14.06 18.43
N PRO A 245 1.41 -15.21 18.23
CA PRO A 245 0.81 -15.54 16.93
C PRO A 245 -0.38 -14.62 16.59
N LEU A 246 -0.68 -14.42 15.31
CA LEU A 246 -1.83 -13.62 14.88
C LEU A 246 -2.68 -14.39 13.84
N HIS A 247 -3.11 -15.58 14.22
CA HIS A 247 -3.69 -16.55 13.31
C HIS A 247 -5.20 -16.77 13.52
N SER A 248 -5.69 -16.56 14.73
CA SER A 248 -7.08 -16.87 15.13
C SER A 248 -7.86 -15.63 15.56
N THR A 249 -9.19 -15.72 15.59
CA THR A 249 -10.04 -14.66 16.14
C THR A 249 -9.71 -14.35 17.60
N LYS A 250 -9.29 -15.37 18.38
CA LYS A 250 -8.87 -15.17 19.78
C LYS A 250 -7.61 -14.35 19.89
N ASP A 251 -6.62 -14.62 19.03
CA ASP A 251 -5.35 -13.87 19.01
C ASP A 251 -5.62 -12.38 18.76
N TYR A 252 -6.53 -12.05 17.82
CA TYR A 252 -6.94 -10.68 17.56
C TYR A 252 -7.72 -10.05 18.73
N ILE A 253 -8.54 -10.82 19.46
CA ILE A 253 -9.21 -10.35 20.68
C ILE A 253 -8.18 -10.06 21.78
N GLU A 254 -7.21 -10.95 21.97
CA GLU A 254 -6.13 -10.79 22.96
C GLU A 254 -5.27 -9.56 22.67
N CYS A 255 -4.91 -9.35 21.40
CA CYS A 255 -4.21 -8.13 20.96
C CYS A 255 -5.08 -6.87 21.15
N SER A 256 -6.37 -6.93 20.83
CA SER A 256 -7.30 -5.81 21.05
C SER A 256 -7.44 -5.46 22.53
N ASN A 257 -7.41 -6.46 23.43
CA ASN A 257 -7.46 -6.24 24.87
C ASN A 257 -6.24 -5.47 25.41
N LEU A 258 -5.08 -5.53 24.74
CA LEU A 258 -3.93 -4.72 25.12
C LEU A 258 -4.21 -3.23 24.90
N LEU A 259 -4.86 -2.89 23.79
CA LEU A 259 -5.33 -1.52 23.55
C LEU A 259 -6.39 -1.11 24.58
N PHE A 260 -7.34 -2.00 24.90
CA PHE A 260 -8.40 -1.67 25.87
C PHE A 260 -7.83 -1.37 27.25
N LYS A 261 -6.83 -2.15 27.69
CA LYS A 261 -6.08 -1.87 28.93
C LYS A 261 -5.36 -0.52 28.92
N VAL A 262 -5.03 0.06 27.75
CA VAL A 262 -4.47 1.42 27.69
C VAL A 262 -5.55 2.40 28.09
N PHE A 263 -6.71 2.37 27.43
CA PHE A 263 -7.82 3.28 27.72
C PHE A 263 -8.38 3.12 29.13
N GLU A 264 -8.41 1.90 29.68
CA GLU A 264 -8.81 1.65 31.07
C GLU A 264 -7.89 2.31 32.11
N ARG A 265 -6.59 2.51 31.79
CA ARG A 265 -5.66 3.22 32.67
C ARG A 265 -5.83 4.73 32.64
N LEU A 266 -6.47 5.27 31.59
CA LEU A 266 -6.67 6.70 31.45
C LEU A 266 -7.86 7.11 32.33
N GLU A 267 -7.58 7.62 33.54
CA GLU A 267 -8.59 8.12 34.46
C GLU A 267 -9.55 9.10 33.76
N ASN A 268 -10.85 8.95 34.00
CA ASN A 268 -11.93 9.77 33.42
C ASN A 268 -12.15 9.66 31.90
N THR A 269 -11.75 8.54 31.26
CA THR A 269 -12.07 8.32 29.84
C THR A 269 -13.02 7.14 29.66
N ASP A 270 -14.17 7.39 29.03
CA ASP A 270 -15.15 6.39 28.58
C ASP A 270 -15.09 6.23 27.05
N TYR A 271 -13.90 6.45 26.47
CA TYR A 271 -13.72 6.59 25.03
C TYR A 271 -14.25 5.38 24.26
N LEU A 272 -13.89 4.17 24.70
CA LEU A 272 -14.27 2.91 24.04
C LEU A 272 -15.74 2.54 24.23
N ASP A 273 -16.48 3.24 25.09
CA ASP A 273 -17.93 3.06 25.26
C ASP A 273 -18.74 3.94 24.30
N HIS A 274 -18.20 5.10 23.92
CA HIS A 274 -18.93 6.12 23.16
C HIS A 274 -18.38 6.39 21.76
N TYR A 275 -17.10 6.10 21.50
CA TYR A 275 -16.40 6.45 20.28
C TYR A 275 -15.78 5.22 19.60
N ILE A 276 -15.44 5.39 18.33
CA ILE A 276 -14.91 4.30 17.50
C ILE A 276 -13.41 4.44 17.22
N ILE A 277 -12.78 3.31 16.94
CA ILE A 277 -11.41 3.22 16.43
C ILE A 277 -11.44 2.35 15.16
N PRO A 278 -11.38 2.95 13.97
CA PRO A 278 -11.13 2.23 12.72
C PRO A 278 -9.85 1.42 12.81
N ILE A 279 -9.92 0.14 12.48
CA ILE A 279 -8.76 -0.75 12.36
C ILE A 279 -8.53 -1.12 10.92
N ILE A 280 -7.37 -0.74 10.39
CA ILE A 280 -6.94 -1.03 9.03
C ILE A 280 -6.03 -2.23 9.09
N ALA A 281 -6.52 -3.36 8.58
CA ALA A 281 -5.82 -4.63 8.61
C ALA A 281 -6.03 -5.37 7.29
N ASP A 282 -5.05 -6.19 6.92
CA ASP A 282 -5.21 -7.09 5.79
C ASP A 282 -6.15 -8.28 6.14
N TRP A 283 -6.41 -9.13 5.16
CA TRP A 283 -6.96 -10.45 5.40
C TRP A 283 -5.88 -11.39 5.98
N PRO A 284 -6.14 -12.13 7.08
CA PRO A 284 -7.44 -12.38 7.72
C PRO A 284 -7.82 -11.41 8.86
N GLY A 285 -6.99 -10.43 9.21
CA GLY A 285 -7.21 -9.55 10.36
C GLY A 285 -8.54 -8.82 10.35
N GLN A 286 -8.90 -8.23 9.21
CA GLN A 286 -10.21 -7.58 9.02
C GLN A 286 -11.39 -8.52 9.37
N VAL A 287 -11.29 -9.80 9.03
CA VAL A 287 -12.35 -10.80 9.23
C VAL A 287 -12.38 -11.30 10.66
N ASN A 288 -11.22 -11.56 11.25
CA ASN A 288 -11.11 -12.03 12.62
C ASN A 288 -11.74 -11.02 13.59
N ILE A 289 -11.42 -9.74 13.46
CA ILE A 289 -12.00 -8.68 14.29
C ILE A 289 -13.50 -8.56 14.02
N ARG A 290 -13.92 -8.62 12.75
CA ARG A 290 -15.35 -8.59 12.39
C ARG A 290 -16.12 -9.77 12.98
N ARG A 291 -15.51 -10.96 13.05
CA ARG A 291 -16.11 -12.14 13.66
C ARG A 291 -16.31 -11.91 15.16
N ALA A 292 -15.32 -11.35 15.85
CA ALA A 292 -15.45 -11.00 17.26
C ALA A 292 -16.61 -10.01 17.50
N ILE A 293 -16.73 -8.97 16.67
CA ILE A 293 -17.83 -8.00 16.71
C ILE A 293 -19.18 -8.69 16.46
N THR A 294 -19.27 -9.50 15.40
CA THR A 294 -20.50 -10.21 15.02
C THR A 294 -20.98 -11.12 16.15
N LEU A 295 -20.06 -11.87 16.78
CA LEU A 295 -20.38 -12.73 17.92
C LEU A 295 -20.83 -11.92 19.14
N ARG A 296 -20.21 -10.76 19.41
CA ARG A 296 -20.60 -9.87 20.51
C ARG A 296 -21.98 -9.25 20.31
N ILE A 297 -22.31 -8.84 19.09
CA ILE A 297 -23.64 -8.32 18.72
C ILE A 297 -24.69 -9.42 18.87
N ASN A 298 -24.44 -10.61 18.31
CA ASN A 298 -25.45 -11.67 18.24
C ASN A 298 -25.70 -12.39 19.57
N ARG A 299 -24.67 -12.52 20.43
CA ARG A 299 -24.76 -13.32 21.66
C ARG A 299 -24.69 -12.50 22.95
N GLY A 300 -24.50 -11.20 22.85
CA GLY A 300 -24.37 -10.35 24.03
C GLY A 300 -23.19 -10.78 24.91
N ILE A 301 -23.39 -10.78 26.22
CA ILE A 301 -22.39 -11.16 27.24
C ILE A 301 -21.99 -12.65 27.10
N ALA A 302 -22.89 -13.51 26.62
CA ALA A 302 -22.65 -14.94 26.47
C ALA A 302 -21.57 -15.29 25.43
N SER A 303 -21.10 -14.32 24.63
CA SER A 303 -19.95 -14.53 23.74
C SER A 303 -18.61 -14.65 24.48
N GLY A 304 -18.51 -14.12 25.71
CA GLY A 304 -17.24 -13.99 26.43
C GLY A 304 -16.31 -12.89 25.89
N ILE A 305 -16.79 -12.05 24.96
CA ILE A 305 -16.01 -10.97 24.33
C ILE A 305 -16.35 -9.64 25.01
N SER A 306 -15.33 -8.81 25.29
CA SER A 306 -15.52 -7.48 25.89
C SER A 306 -16.48 -6.61 25.04
N LYS A 307 -17.30 -5.78 25.70
CA LYS A 307 -18.15 -4.79 25.02
C LYS A 307 -17.31 -3.79 24.21
N GLN A 308 -16.11 -3.47 24.68
CA GLN A 308 -15.18 -2.54 24.02
C GLN A 308 -14.84 -2.97 22.58
N ILE A 309 -14.97 -4.26 22.21
CA ILE A 309 -14.76 -4.71 20.82
C ILE A 309 -15.67 -3.98 19.82
N LEU A 310 -16.85 -3.52 20.26
CA LEU A 310 -17.80 -2.79 19.43
C LEU A 310 -17.32 -1.38 19.07
N SER A 311 -16.31 -0.84 19.77
CA SER A 311 -15.66 0.40 19.36
C SER A 311 -14.80 0.22 18.10
N LEU A 312 -14.36 -1.00 17.78
CA LEU A 312 -13.46 -1.24 16.65
C LEU A 312 -14.25 -1.33 15.33
N ILE A 313 -13.73 -0.74 14.26
CA ILE A 313 -14.33 -0.81 12.92
C ILE A 313 -13.32 -1.41 11.93
N PRO A 314 -13.42 -2.72 11.62
CA PRO A 314 -12.44 -3.37 10.77
C PRO A 314 -12.64 -3.05 9.28
N MET A 315 -11.65 -2.39 8.70
CA MET A 315 -11.57 -1.99 7.31
C MET A 315 -10.39 -2.70 6.64
N ILE A 316 -10.57 -3.06 5.37
CA ILE A 316 -9.53 -3.72 4.57
C ILE A 316 -8.43 -2.71 4.21
N GLY A 317 -7.18 -3.13 4.34
CA GLY A 317 -5.99 -2.38 3.95
C GLY A 317 -5.99 -1.97 2.47
N PRO A 318 -6.04 -0.66 2.14
CA PRO A 318 -6.00 -0.18 0.76
C PRO A 318 -4.69 -0.51 0.05
N LEU A 319 -3.56 -0.49 0.78
CA LEU A 319 -2.26 -0.86 0.23
C LEU A 319 -2.24 -2.34 -0.13
N HIS A 320 -2.76 -3.21 0.73
CA HIS A 320 -2.88 -4.65 0.49
C HIS A 320 -3.83 -4.99 -0.68
N ILE A 321 -4.95 -4.27 -0.84
CA ILE A 321 -5.81 -4.41 -2.05
C ILE A 321 -4.98 -4.14 -3.30
N SER A 322 -4.17 -3.08 -3.28
CA SER A 322 -3.35 -2.66 -4.40
C SER A 322 -2.20 -3.64 -4.68
N LEU A 323 -1.58 -4.19 -3.64
CA LEU A 323 -0.55 -5.23 -3.76
C LEU A 323 -1.14 -6.51 -4.37
N ASN A 324 -2.18 -7.06 -3.75
CA ASN A 324 -2.79 -8.32 -4.16
C ASN A 324 -3.39 -8.24 -5.56
N SER A 325 -3.96 -7.10 -5.95
CA SER A 325 -4.49 -6.93 -7.31
C SER A 325 -3.40 -6.93 -8.38
N ARG A 326 -2.26 -6.25 -8.14
CA ARG A 326 -1.10 -6.29 -9.04
C ARG A 326 -0.50 -7.69 -9.14
N GLU A 327 -0.28 -8.36 -8.02
CA GLU A 327 0.27 -9.73 -8.00
C GLU A 327 -0.65 -10.72 -8.70
N THR A 328 -1.96 -10.69 -8.39
CA THR A 328 -2.94 -11.60 -9.00
C THR A 328 -3.01 -11.38 -10.51
N LEU A 329 -3.03 -10.11 -10.95
CA LEU A 329 -3.07 -9.77 -12.37
C LEU A 329 -1.80 -10.27 -13.07
N PHE A 330 -0.63 -9.98 -12.50
CA PHE A 330 0.65 -10.39 -13.06
C PHE A 330 0.80 -11.91 -13.16
N GLN A 331 0.41 -12.65 -12.12
CA GLN A 331 0.45 -14.12 -12.10
C GLN A 331 -0.53 -14.73 -13.10
N THR A 332 -1.75 -14.20 -13.20
CA THR A 332 -2.75 -14.70 -14.14
C THR A 332 -2.30 -14.52 -15.59
N TYR A 333 -1.73 -13.35 -15.90
CA TYR A 333 -1.25 -13.01 -17.23
C TYR A 333 0.27 -13.19 -17.36
N HIS A 334 0.86 -14.10 -16.59
CA HIS A 334 2.30 -14.32 -16.59
C HIS A 334 2.83 -14.61 -18.00
N PHE A 335 2.09 -15.38 -18.80
CA PHE A 335 2.43 -15.66 -20.20
C PHE A 335 2.64 -14.38 -21.02
N PHE A 336 1.79 -13.36 -20.84
CA PHE A 336 1.89 -12.10 -21.56
C PHE A 336 3.08 -11.27 -21.03
N PHE A 337 3.23 -11.20 -19.70
CA PHE A 337 4.30 -10.42 -19.10
C PHE A 337 5.69 -11.04 -19.30
N GLU A 338 5.78 -12.35 -19.39
CA GLU A 338 7.00 -13.09 -19.74
C GLU A 338 7.42 -12.78 -21.18
N MET A 339 6.49 -12.87 -22.14
CA MET A 339 6.74 -12.47 -23.54
C MET A 339 7.21 -11.02 -23.64
N LEU A 340 6.53 -10.10 -22.94
CA LEU A 340 6.89 -8.69 -22.91
C LEU A 340 8.28 -8.48 -22.28
N TYR A 341 8.56 -9.17 -21.19
CA TYR A 341 9.84 -9.04 -20.48
C TYR A 341 11.02 -9.50 -21.34
N HIS A 342 10.88 -10.62 -22.05
CA HIS A 342 11.90 -11.12 -22.97
C HIS A 342 12.13 -10.15 -24.14
N ASP A 343 11.05 -9.63 -24.73
CA ASP A 343 11.16 -8.60 -25.77
C ASP A 343 11.93 -7.37 -25.26
N LEU A 344 11.60 -6.88 -24.07
CA LEU A 344 12.21 -5.69 -23.48
C LEU A 344 13.70 -5.86 -23.15
N PHE A 345 14.11 -6.99 -22.55
CA PHE A 345 15.42 -7.13 -21.90
C PHE A 345 16.33 -8.24 -22.46
N GLU A 346 16.01 -8.77 -23.64
CA GLU A 346 16.72 -9.84 -24.38
C GLU A 346 16.55 -11.27 -23.79
N ASP A 347 16.61 -12.27 -24.67
CA ASP A 347 16.31 -13.69 -24.39
C ASP A 347 17.15 -14.34 -23.28
N LYS A 348 18.26 -13.73 -22.86
CA LYS A 348 19.16 -14.30 -21.83
C LYS A 348 18.70 -14.03 -20.39
N LYS A 349 17.71 -13.16 -20.18
CA LYS A 349 17.17 -12.87 -18.83
C LYS A 349 15.86 -13.62 -18.61
N VAL A 350 15.83 -14.45 -17.58
CA VAL A 350 14.62 -15.20 -17.16
C VAL A 350 13.82 -14.34 -16.19
N LEU A 351 12.53 -14.13 -16.47
CA LEU A 351 11.62 -13.52 -15.51
C LEU A 351 11.34 -14.54 -14.39
N SER A 352 11.58 -14.15 -13.13
CA SER A 352 11.21 -14.99 -12.00
C SER A 352 9.71 -15.34 -12.02
N GLN A 353 9.35 -16.58 -11.65
CA GLN A 353 7.95 -16.97 -11.44
C GLN A 353 7.26 -16.13 -10.34
N LYS A 354 8.06 -15.54 -9.44
CA LYS A 354 7.63 -14.55 -8.45
C LYS A 354 8.61 -13.37 -8.47
N PRO A 355 8.42 -12.40 -9.38
CA PRO A 355 9.27 -11.22 -9.46
C PRO A 355 9.12 -10.38 -8.20
N LYS A 356 10.12 -9.53 -7.91
CA LYS A 356 10.00 -8.53 -6.84
C LYS A 356 8.87 -7.56 -7.17
N GLN A 357 8.20 -7.03 -6.13
CA GLN A 357 7.09 -6.08 -6.32
C GLN A 357 7.49 -4.85 -7.14
N THR A 358 8.73 -4.40 -7.01
CA THR A 358 9.29 -3.30 -7.80
C THR A 358 9.38 -3.61 -9.29
N VAL A 359 9.66 -4.87 -9.66
CA VAL A 359 9.68 -5.34 -11.05
C VAL A 359 8.26 -5.44 -11.60
N ILE A 360 7.32 -6.00 -10.82
CA ILE A 360 5.89 -6.05 -11.17
C ILE A 360 5.37 -4.63 -11.45
N ASN A 361 5.62 -3.68 -10.55
CA ASN A 361 5.20 -2.30 -10.70
C ASN A 361 5.79 -1.66 -11.98
N LEU A 362 7.07 -1.86 -12.25
CA LEU A 362 7.75 -1.31 -13.42
C LEU A 362 7.15 -1.87 -14.72
N ILE A 363 6.97 -3.19 -14.83
CA ILE A 363 6.43 -3.82 -16.03
C ILE A 363 4.99 -3.33 -16.27
N LEU A 364 4.13 -3.33 -15.24
CA LEU A 364 2.75 -2.84 -15.38
C LEU A 364 2.70 -1.37 -15.81
N ASP A 365 3.53 -0.51 -15.24
CA ASP A 365 3.64 0.91 -15.61
C ASP A 365 4.13 1.09 -17.06
N LEU A 366 5.16 0.36 -17.47
CA LEU A 366 5.64 0.38 -18.86
C LEU A 366 4.58 -0.14 -19.84
N THR A 367 3.86 -1.21 -19.49
CA THR A 367 2.75 -1.74 -20.29
C THR A 367 1.65 -0.71 -20.46
N PHE A 368 1.23 -0.06 -19.37
CA PHE A 368 0.18 0.94 -19.43
C PHE A 368 0.59 2.15 -20.27
N ASN A 369 1.79 2.68 -20.06
CA ASN A 369 2.27 3.86 -20.79
C ASN A 369 2.57 3.55 -22.27
N GLY A 370 3.04 2.33 -22.59
CA GLY A 370 3.15 1.86 -23.97
C GLY A 370 1.78 1.75 -24.64
N TRP A 371 0.80 1.11 -23.98
CA TRP A 371 -0.58 1.03 -24.46
C TRP A 371 -1.18 2.42 -24.73
N LYS A 372 -1.02 3.36 -23.80
CA LYS A 372 -1.51 4.74 -23.91
C LYS A 372 -1.09 5.42 -25.22
N LYS A 373 0.13 5.16 -25.72
CA LYS A 373 0.64 5.76 -26.97
C LYS A 373 -0.07 5.26 -28.22
N ILE A 374 -0.43 3.97 -28.27
CA ILE A 374 -1.00 3.33 -29.48
C ILE A 374 -2.52 3.10 -29.40
N ARG A 375 -3.10 3.24 -28.19
CA ARG A 375 -4.50 2.95 -27.87
C ARG A 375 -5.47 3.47 -28.93
N LYS A 376 -5.38 4.76 -29.27
CA LYS A 376 -6.31 5.43 -30.19
C LYS A 376 -6.38 4.70 -31.54
N VAL A 377 -5.22 4.35 -32.10
CA VAL A 377 -5.12 3.73 -33.42
C VAL A 377 -5.65 2.30 -33.39
N ILE A 378 -5.26 1.51 -32.38
CA ILE A 378 -5.76 0.13 -32.20
C ILE A 378 -7.28 0.11 -32.01
N MET A 379 -7.81 0.96 -31.12
CA MET A 379 -9.25 1.03 -30.84
C MET A 379 -10.05 1.41 -32.10
N ASN A 380 -9.55 2.37 -32.89
CA ASN A 380 -10.19 2.77 -34.14
C ASN A 380 -10.22 1.64 -35.18
N ARG A 381 -9.19 0.81 -35.25
CA ARG A 381 -9.11 -0.29 -36.22
C ARG A 381 -9.99 -1.47 -35.85
N PHE A 382 -10.02 -1.87 -34.59
CA PHE A 382 -10.84 -2.99 -34.13
C PHE A 382 -12.32 -2.62 -33.92
N LYS A 383 -12.68 -1.33 -33.84
CA LYS A 383 -14.05 -0.81 -33.69
C LYS A 383 -14.86 -1.62 -32.66
N ASN A 384 -15.96 -2.22 -33.09
CA ASN A 384 -16.87 -3.03 -32.27
C ASN A 384 -16.54 -4.54 -32.29
N SER A 385 -15.28 -4.93 -32.59
CA SER A 385 -14.89 -6.35 -32.69
C SER A 385 -15.25 -7.14 -31.44
N LYS A 386 -15.87 -8.31 -31.61
CA LYS A 386 -16.20 -9.26 -30.54
C LYS A 386 -15.22 -10.43 -30.45
N ASP A 387 -14.08 -10.30 -31.11
CA ASP A 387 -13.02 -11.29 -31.07
C ASP A 387 -12.53 -11.50 -29.62
N ALA A 388 -12.31 -12.76 -29.24
CA ALA A 388 -12.01 -13.10 -27.85
C ALA A 388 -10.60 -12.66 -27.43
N GLU A 389 -9.62 -12.79 -28.31
CA GLU A 389 -8.23 -12.41 -28.06
C GLU A 389 -8.13 -10.89 -27.93
N TYR A 390 -8.76 -10.15 -28.86
CA TYR A 390 -8.86 -8.70 -28.78
C TYR A 390 -9.53 -8.25 -27.47
N ARG A 391 -10.67 -8.84 -27.11
CA ARG A 391 -11.41 -8.45 -25.89
C ARG A 391 -10.64 -8.75 -24.61
N MET A 392 -9.90 -9.87 -24.57
CA MET A 392 -9.00 -10.17 -23.46
C MET A 392 -7.91 -9.10 -23.34
N MET A 393 -7.28 -8.70 -24.45
CA MET A 393 -6.23 -7.68 -24.44
C MET A 393 -6.75 -6.32 -24.01
N ILE A 394 -7.93 -5.90 -24.47
CA ILE A 394 -8.53 -4.63 -24.05
C ILE A 394 -8.90 -4.65 -22.56
N ASP A 395 -9.44 -5.76 -22.04
CA ASP A 395 -9.71 -5.86 -20.61
C ASP A 395 -8.44 -5.86 -19.75
N LEU A 396 -7.33 -6.40 -20.26
CA LEU A 396 -6.03 -6.31 -19.57
C LEU A 396 -5.48 -4.88 -19.61
N LEU A 397 -5.34 -4.29 -20.81
CA LEU A 397 -4.61 -3.04 -21.04
C LEU A 397 -5.43 -1.79 -20.70
N ASP A 398 -6.73 -1.79 -20.98
CA ASP A 398 -7.60 -0.61 -20.83
C ASP A 398 -8.39 -0.57 -19.51
N ASN A 399 -8.48 -1.72 -18.83
CA ASN A 399 -9.27 -1.88 -17.62
C ASN A 399 -8.42 -2.34 -16.43
N SER A 400 -7.81 -3.53 -16.51
CA SER A 400 -7.19 -4.19 -15.35
C SER A 400 -5.88 -3.54 -14.92
N ILE A 401 -4.92 -3.37 -15.83
CA ILE A 401 -3.60 -2.77 -15.51
C ILE A 401 -3.77 -1.37 -14.90
N PRO A 402 -4.43 -0.39 -15.55
CA PRO A 402 -4.53 0.96 -14.99
C PRO A 402 -5.28 0.99 -13.65
N LEU A 403 -6.34 0.20 -13.50
CA LEU A 403 -7.06 0.07 -12.22
C LEU A 403 -6.12 -0.35 -11.08
N THR A 404 -5.28 -1.37 -11.29
CA THR A 404 -4.39 -1.86 -10.24
C THR A 404 -3.26 -0.88 -9.92
N LEU A 405 -2.80 -0.10 -10.90
CA LEU A 405 -1.81 0.95 -10.70
C LEU A 405 -2.41 2.12 -9.89
N ASP A 406 -3.59 2.58 -10.26
CA ASP A 406 -4.16 3.84 -9.79
C ASP A 406 -4.92 3.73 -8.46
N ILE A 407 -5.58 2.60 -8.18
CA ILE A 407 -6.50 2.43 -7.03
C ILE A 407 -5.92 2.96 -5.72
N TYR A 408 -4.66 2.66 -5.42
CA TYR A 408 -3.98 3.18 -4.24
C TYR A 408 -3.10 4.38 -4.56
N ALA A 409 -2.21 4.23 -5.55
CA ALA A 409 -1.13 5.19 -5.79
C ALA A 409 -1.66 6.58 -6.19
N VAL A 410 -2.82 6.64 -6.85
CA VAL A 410 -3.44 7.86 -7.35
C VAL A 410 -4.73 8.16 -6.57
N LEU A 411 -5.71 7.25 -6.60
CA LEU A 411 -7.07 7.53 -6.11
C LEU A 411 -7.14 7.60 -4.58
N PHE A 412 -6.63 6.57 -3.88
CA PHE A 412 -6.62 6.55 -2.42
C PHE A 412 -5.77 7.69 -1.84
N ARG A 413 -4.52 7.84 -2.32
CA ARG A 413 -3.57 8.83 -1.78
C ARG A 413 -3.94 10.29 -2.06
N SER A 414 -4.62 10.58 -3.17
CA SER A 414 -5.16 11.92 -3.43
C SER A 414 -6.40 12.25 -2.59
N GLY A 415 -6.98 11.25 -1.92
CA GLY A 415 -8.24 11.42 -1.18
C GLY A 415 -9.47 11.50 -2.07
N TYR A 416 -9.38 11.14 -3.35
CA TYR A 416 -10.53 11.14 -4.25
C TYR A 416 -11.47 9.95 -3.98
N PHE A 417 -12.36 10.14 -3.00
CA PHE A 417 -13.24 9.10 -2.47
C PHE A 417 -14.13 8.46 -3.53
N GLU A 418 -14.70 9.23 -4.46
CA GLU A 418 -15.67 8.67 -5.42
C GLU A 418 -15.00 7.75 -6.44
N GLY A 419 -13.82 8.16 -6.93
CA GLY A 419 -13.02 7.32 -7.81
C GLY A 419 -12.47 6.09 -7.08
N TYR A 420 -12.06 6.23 -5.82
CA TYR A 420 -11.63 5.10 -5.00
C TYR A 420 -12.77 4.10 -4.77
N LEU A 421 -13.96 4.56 -4.40
CA LEU A 421 -15.13 3.72 -4.15
C LEU A 421 -15.54 2.95 -5.41
N GLU A 422 -15.56 3.61 -6.57
CA GLU A 422 -15.80 2.93 -7.85
C GLU A 422 -14.71 1.90 -8.16
N SER A 423 -13.44 2.24 -7.90
CA SER A 423 -12.31 1.34 -8.11
C SER A 423 -12.32 0.13 -7.19
N VAL A 424 -12.85 0.25 -5.96
CA VAL A 424 -13.08 -0.88 -5.06
C VAL A 424 -14.12 -1.85 -5.64
N VAL A 425 -15.16 -1.34 -6.31
CA VAL A 425 -16.11 -2.21 -7.01
C VAL A 425 -15.43 -2.89 -8.22
N ARG A 426 -14.67 -2.14 -9.02
CA ARG A 426 -13.97 -2.71 -10.19
C ARG A 426 -12.93 -3.76 -9.79
N VAL A 427 -12.16 -3.52 -8.73
CA VAL A 427 -11.14 -4.47 -8.25
C VAL A 427 -11.80 -5.71 -7.65
N TRP A 428 -12.98 -5.57 -7.03
CA TRP A 428 -13.77 -6.72 -6.63
C TRP A 428 -14.21 -7.57 -7.82
N VAL A 429 -14.69 -6.95 -8.91
CA VAL A 429 -15.02 -7.66 -10.15
C VAL A 429 -13.78 -8.39 -10.70
N LEU A 430 -12.61 -7.74 -10.67
CA LEU A 430 -11.34 -8.35 -11.05
C LEU A 430 -11.02 -9.58 -10.18
N PHE A 431 -11.04 -9.45 -8.84
CA PHE A 431 -10.79 -10.56 -7.92
C PHE A 431 -11.78 -11.71 -8.07
N GLN A 432 -13.06 -11.41 -8.33
CA GLN A 432 -14.07 -12.42 -8.58
C GLN A 432 -13.79 -13.18 -9.88
N ARG A 433 -13.44 -12.48 -10.96
CA ARG A 433 -13.10 -13.08 -12.26
C ARG A 433 -11.83 -13.92 -12.21
N LEU A 434 -10.79 -13.40 -11.54
CA LEU A 434 -9.51 -14.06 -11.38
C LEU A 434 -9.49 -15.08 -10.22
N ARG A 435 -10.64 -15.28 -9.57
CA ARG A 435 -10.83 -16.24 -8.46
C ARG A 435 -9.83 -16.04 -7.32
N ARG A 436 -9.43 -14.79 -7.02
CA ARG A 436 -8.56 -14.51 -5.88
C ARG A 436 -9.32 -14.80 -4.59
N HIS A 437 -8.96 -15.91 -3.95
CA HIS A 437 -9.56 -16.31 -2.69
C HIS A 437 -9.41 -15.19 -1.64
N ASN A 438 -10.35 -15.10 -0.71
CA ASN A 438 -10.48 -14.05 0.31
C ASN A 438 -10.80 -12.63 -0.20
N TYR A 439 -10.07 -12.12 -1.20
CA TYR A 439 -10.30 -10.79 -1.77
C TYR A 439 -11.51 -10.72 -2.70
N ASN A 440 -12.10 -11.85 -3.08
CA ASN A 440 -13.45 -11.88 -3.65
C ASN A 440 -14.55 -11.56 -2.62
N LYS A 441 -14.21 -11.46 -1.32
CA LYS A 441 -15.11 -11.11 -0.21
C LYS A 441 -14.74 -9.78 0.44
N ALA A 442 -13.46 -9.51 0.70
CA ALA A 442 -13.01 -8.36 1.50
C ALA A 442 -13.54 -6.98 1.00
N PRO A 443 -13.50 -6.66 -0.31
CA PRO A 443 -14.07 -5.42 -0.82
C PRO A 443 -15.58 -5.29 -0.59
N LEU A 444 -16.35 -6.38 -0.68
CA LEU A 444 -17.80 -6.36 -0.43
C LEU A 444 -18.12 -5.96 1.00
N VAL A 445 -17.27 -6.36 1.95
CA VAL A 445 -17.42 -5.99 3.35
C VAL A 445 -17.26 -4.48 3.53
N PHE A 446 -16.21 -3.89 2.96
CA PHE A 446 -16.00 -2.45 2.97
C PHE A 446 -17.18 -1.70 2.32
N LEU A 447 -17.62 -2.14 1.15
CA LEU A 447 -18.77 -1.55 0.45
C LEU A 447 -20.06 -1.60 1.28
N SER A 448 -20.33 -2.75 1.94
CA SER A 448 -21.49 -2.90 2.83
C SER A 448 -21.49 -1.86 3.94
N ASP A 449 -20.35 -1.66 4.60
CA ASP A 449 -20.23 -0.72 5.70
C ASP A 449 -20.40 0.73 5.23
N VAL A 450 -19.69 1.11 4.16
CA VAL A 450 -19.77 2.46 3.57
C VAL A 450 -21.22 2.79 3.19
N PHE A 451 -21.89 1.90 2.45
CA PHE A 451 -23.28 2.14 2.04
C PHE A 451 -24.23 2.21 3.22
N TYR A 452 -23.98 1.44 4.28
CA TYR A 452 -24.78 1.50 5.50
C TYR A 452 -24.59 2.83 6.23
N TRP A 453 -23.35 3.33 6.33
CA TRP A 453 -23.08 4.63 6.96
C TRP A 453 -23.69 5.79 6.16
N GLU A 454 -23.60 5.75 4.83
CA GLU A 454 -24.27 6.71 3.95
C GLU A 454 -25.80 6.69 4.14
N LEU A 455 -26.41 5.49 4.14
CA LEU A 455 -27.86 5.33 4.26
C LEU A 455 -28.41 5.92 5.56
N ASN A 456 -27.64 5.82 6.65
CA ASN A 456 -28.05 6.27 7.97
C ASN A 456 -27.48 7.65 8.35
N ASN A 457 -26.83 8.36 7.42
CA ASN A 457 -26.16 9.64 7.67
C ASN A 457 -25.18 9.60 8.86
N HIS A 458 -24.49 8.47 9.05
CA HIS A 458 -23.52 8.32 10.14
C HIS A 458 -22.30 9.22 9.87
N PRO A 459 -21.75 9.96 10.87
CA PRO A 459 -20.62 10.87 10.68
C PRO A 459 -19.38 10.22 10.03
N MET A 460 -19.18 8.92 10.30
CA MET A 460 -18.13 8.10 9.69
C MET A 460 -18.09 8.20 8.16
N ALA A 461 -19.24 8.23 7.47
CA ALA A 461 -19.27 8.34 6.01
C ALA A 461 -18.62 9.64 5.52
N ASN A 462 -18.94 10.76 6.16
CA ASN A 462 -18.38 12.06 5.80
C ASN A 462 -16.90 12.17 6.18
N VAL A 463 -16.49 11.60 7.32
CA VAL A 463 -15.07 11.59 7.72
C VAL A 463 -14.24 10.77 6.74
N LEU A 464 -14.73 9.57 6.36
CA LEU A 464 -14.07 8.73 5.36
C LEU A 464 -13.95 9.45 4.01
N LYS A 465 -15.04 10.06 3.54
CA LYS A 465 -15.07 10.79 2.26
C LYS A 465 -14.09 11.97 2.22
N LYS A 466 -13.94 12.71 3.33
CA LYS A 466 -13.06 13.88 3.39
C LYS A 466 -11.60 13.54 3.72
N ASN A 467 -11.34 12.40 4.34
CA ASN A 467 -10.03 12.09 4.92
C ASN A 467 -9.55 10.66 4.60
N LEU A 468 -9.90 10.17 3.42
CA LEU A 468 -9.60 8.82 2.96
C LEU A 468 -8.14 8.37 3.20
N PRO A 469 -7.09 9.17 2.91
CA PRO A 469 -5.69 8.72 3.02
C PRO A 469 -5.22 8.35 4.44
N ILE A 470 -5.98 8.69 5.47
CA ILE A 470 -5.64 8.39 6.88
C ILE A 470 -5.92 6.93 7.22
N PHE A 471 -6.87 6.29 6.52
CA PHE A 471 -7.28 4.90 6.73
C PHE A 471 -6.31 3.95 6.02
N ASN A 472 -5.03 4.01 6.41
CA ASN A 472 -3.92 3.41 5.67
C ASN A 472 -3.14 2.38 6.51
N ASP A 473 -2.80 1.28 5.87
CA ASP A 473 -1.95 0.19 6.34
C ASP A 473 -0.46 0.43 6.08
N TYR A 474 -0.11 1.46 5.30
CA TYR A 474 1.29 1.85 5.07
C TYR A 474 2.09 2.11 6.35
N PHE A 475 1.44 2.62 7.41
CA PHE A 475 2.15 2.95 8.65
C PHE A 475 2.76 1.73 9.32
N VAL A 476 2.05 0.59 9.32
CA VAL A 476 2.58 -0.65 9.93
C VAL A 476 3.67 -1.27 9.07
N GLU A 477 3.53 -1.25 7.74
CA GLU A 477 4.57 -1.70 6.80
C GLU A 477 5.86 -0.88 6.93
N ASN A 478 5.73 0.45 6.98
CA ASN A 478 6.87 1.34 7.16
C ASN A 478 7.57 1.09 8.52
N PHE A 479 6.79 0.83 9.57
CA PHE A 479 7.33 0.49 10.88
C PHE A 479 8.07 -0.85 10.86
N HIS A 480 7.51 -1.88 10.22
CA HIS A 480 8.18 -3.17 10.04
C HIS A 480 9.48 -3.05 9.26
N CYS A 481 9.52 -2.26 8.20
CA CYS A 481 10.74 -2.00 7.44
C CYS A 481 11.81 -1.29 8.28
N SER A 482 11.40 -0.38 9.16
CA SER A 482 12.31 0.24 10.14
C SER A 482 12.90 -0.82 11.09
N ILE A 483 12.10 -1.76 11.59
CA ILE A 483 12.59 -2.87 12.43
C ILE A 483 13.54 -3.79 11.65
N LYS A 484 13.18 -4.20 10.42
CA LYS A 484 14.02 -5.06 9.57
C LYS A 484 15.39 -4.45 9.34
N SER A 485 15.44 -3.15 9.02
CA SER A 485 16.69 -2.43 8.75
C SER A 485 17.64 -2.34 9.95
N GLN A 486 17.11 -2.48 11.17
CA GLN A 486 17.87 -2.34 12.42
C GLN A 486 18.02 -3.66 13.18
N THR A 487 17.49 -4.78 12.68
CA THR A 487 17.62 -6.11 13.29
C THR A 487 18.60 -6.98 12.50
N ALA A 488 19.12 -8.02 13.13
CA ALA A 488 20.00 -9.02 12.52
C ALA A 488 19.58 -10.43 12.96
N GLU A 489 20.05 -11.46 12.25
CA GLU A 489 19.82 -12.89 12.59
C GLU A 489 20.11 -13.21 14.05
N SER A 490 21.15 -12.58 14.61
CA SER A 490 21.62 -12.82 15.98
C SER A 490 20.75 -12.18 17.07
N ASN A 491 19.73 -11.39 16.72
CA ASN A 491 18.89 -10.74 17.73
C ASN A 491 17.88 -11.70 18.34
N ASN A 492 17.85 -11.76 19.68
CA ASN A 492 16.82 -12.48 20.42
C ASN A 492 15.51 -11.68 20.51
N ALA A 493 14.43 -12.32 20.94
CA ALA A 493 13.11 -11.68 20.95
C ALA A 493 13.04 -10.41 21.81
N LEU A 494 13.64 -10.39 22.99
CA LEU A 494 13.67 -9.21 23.87
C LEU A 494 14.42 -8.05 23.23
N GLN A 495 15.52 -8.32 22.52
CA GLN A 495 16.27 -7.29 21.79
C GLN A 495 15.46 -6.70 20.64
N ILE A 496 14.68 -7.52 19.93
CA ILE A 496 13.79 -7.05 18.85
C ILE A 496 12.68 -6.16 19.43
N ILE A 497 12.03 -6.59 20.52
CA ILE A 497 11.02 -5.81 21.24
C ILE A 497 11.59 -4.47 21.71
N GLN A 498 12.78 -4.49 22.33
CA GLN A 498 13.44 -3.27 22.78
C GLN A 498 13.75 -2.34 21.61
N LYS A 499 14.23 -2.86 20.48
CA LYS A 499 14.46 -2.08 19.26
C LYS A 499 13.18 -1.42 18.73
N ALA A 500 12.06 -2.14 18.72
CA ALA A 500 10.78 -1.57 18.30
C ALA A 500 10.37 -0.36 19.17
N LYS A 501 10.52 -0.46 20.49
CA LYS A 501 10.27 0.67 21.42
C LYS A 501 11.21 1.85 21.23
N ILE A 502 12.48 1.59 20.91
CA ILE A 502 13.46 2.65 20.61
C ILE A 502 13.10 3.35 19.30
N ILE A 503 12.76 2.60 18.26
CA ILE A 503 12.32 3.17 16.97
C ILE A 503 11.09 4.06 17.19
N ASP A 504 10.14 3.62 18.01
CA ASP A 504 8.95 4.39 18.39
C ASP A 504 9.29 5.72 19.10
N ALA A 505 10.27 5.71 20.00
CA ALA A 505 10.66 6.90 20.75
C ALA A 505 11.51 7.88 19.93
N GLU A 506 12.44 7.36 19.12
CA GLU A 506 13.39 8.16 18.36
C GLU A 506 12.79 8.73 17.05
N ARG A 507 11.68 8.17 16.54
CA ARG A 507 11.16 8.57 15.21
C ARG A 507 10.74 10.04 15.11
N ASN A 508 10.29 10.66 16.21
CA ASN A 508 9.89 12.07 16.24
C ASN A 508 11.06 13.02 16.58
N ASN A 509 12.19 12.48 17.03
CA ASN A 509 13.38 13.22 17.47
C ASN A 509 14.62 12.78 16.67
N ASN A 510 14.53 12.86 15.35
CA ASN A 510 15.60 12.44 14.44
C ASN A 510 16.29 13.63 13.75
N SER A 511 16.33 14.81 14.39
CA SER A 511 17.02 16.00 13.86
C SER A 511 18.46 15.69 13.44
N PHE A 512 19.14 14.80 14.17
CA PHE A 512 20.45 14.26 13.80
C PHE A 512 20.41 13.49 12.47
N LYS A 513 19.54 12.49 12.32
CA LYS A 513 19.44 11.67 11.10
C LYS A 513 19.04 12.52 9.89
N GLU A 514 18.05 13.41 10.03
CA GLU A 514 17.62 14.33 8.96
C GLU A 514 18.72 15.31 8.55
N SER A 515 19.55 15.73 9.51
CA SER A 515 20.66 16.65 9.25
C SER A 515 21.82 15.96 8.53
N PHE A 516 22.16 14.71 8.88
CA PHE A 516 23.44 14.10 8.48
C PHE A 516 23.33 12.90 7.53
N ILE A 517 22.17 12.26 7.36
CA ILE A 517 21.99 11.12 6.45
C ILE A 517 21.64 11.61 5.04
N ASN A 518 22.38 11.15 4.03
CA ASN A 518 22.06 11.42 2.63
C ASN A 518 20.80 10.63 2.22
N SER A 519 19.78 11.33 1.72
CA SER A 519 18.64 10.69 1.05
C SER A 519 19.09 9.97 -0.22
N ARG A 520 18.45 8.84 -0.52
CA ARG A 520 18.59 8.16 -1.81
C ARG A 520 17.48 8.66 -2.71
N ASN A 521 17.85 9.32 -3.81
CA ASN A 521 16.94 9.53 -4.92
C ASN A 521 17.12 8.36 -5.89
N PRO A 522 16.19 7.39 -5.95
CA PRO A 522 16.20 6.41 -7.03
C PRO A 522 15.98 7.17 -8.33
N THR A 523 17.07 7.50 -9.00
CA THR A 523 17.04 8.27 -10.23
C THR A 523 16.94 7.26 -11.36
N ILE A 524 15.73 6.79 -11.61
CA ILE A 524 15.42 6.32 -12.97
C ILE A 524 15.59 7.55 -13.87
N PHE A 525 16.02 7.43 -15.12
CA PHE A 525 16.10 8.59 -16.02
C PHE A 525 14.84 8.61 -16.89
N GLN A 526 14.15 9.76 -16.97
CA GLN A 526 12.93 9.91 -17.75
C GLN A 526 13.08 9.45 -19.21
N ASN A 527 14.23 9.75 -19.83
CA ASN A 527 14.53 9.33 -21.21
C ASN A 527 14.54 7.80 -21.37
N LYS A 528 15.00 7.06 -20.35
CA LYS A 528 15.02 5.59 -20.38
C LYS A 528 13.62 4.99 -20.28
N LEU A 529 12.75 5.58 -19.45
CA LEU A 529 11.34 5.15 -19.38
C LEU A 529 10.65 5.38 -20.73
N ASN A 530 10.81 6.56 -21.31
CA ASN A 530 10.23 6.90 -22.61
C ASN A 530 10.68 5.92 -23.71
N TYR A 531 11.96 5.54 -23.72
CA TYR A 531 12.48 4.53 -24.64
C TYR A 531 11.82 3.16 -24.44
N LEU A 532 11.78 2.65 -23.20
CA LEU A 532 11.17 1.36 -22.90
C LEU A 532 9.67 1.34 -23.26
N GLU A 533 8.94 2.41 -22.99
CA GLU A 533 7.53 2.52 -23.38
C GLU A 533 7.31 2.43 -24.89
N ARG A 534 8.19 3.05 -25.69
CA ARG A 534 8.13 2.93 -27.15
C ARG A 534 8.39 1.49 -27.58
N LYS A 535 9.34 0.81 -26.94
CA LYS A 535 9.60 -0.62 -27.17
C LYS A 535 8.39 -1.49 -26.82
N VAL A 536 7.73 -1.25 -25.67
CA VAL A 536 6.47 -1.92 -25.34
C VAL A 536 5.40 -1.65 -26.41
N SER A 537 5.32 -0.42 -26.92
CA SER A 537 4.35 -0.07 -27.96
C SER A 537 4.58 -0.87 -29.25
N LEU A 538 5.83 -1.05 -29.66
CA LEU A 538 6.22 -1.87 -30.80
C LEU A 538 5.83 -3.34 -30.60
N PHE A 539 6.11 -3.90 -29.42
CA PHE A 539 5.67 -5.25 -29.05
C PHE A 539 4.14 -5.39 -29.15
N LEU A 540 3.39 -4.42 -28.63
CA LEU A 540 1.94 -4.44 -28.67
C LEU A 540 1.40 -4.33 -30.11
N PHE A 541 2.00 -3.51 -30.98
CA PHE A 541 1.63 -3.49 -32.40
C PHE A 541 1.79 -4.87 -33.05
N SER A 542 2.92 -5.55 -32.83
CA SER A 542 3.16 -6.91 -33.33
C SER A 542 2.14 -7.91 -32.80
N LEU A 543 1.77 -7.81 -31.52
CA LEU A 543 0.74 -8.65 -30.91
C LEU A 543 -0.65 -8.40 -31.52
N PHE A 544 -1.05 -7.14 -31.68
CA PHE A 544 -2.35 -6.80 -32.27
C PHE A 544 -2.42 -7.13 -33.76
N ASP A 545 -1.30 -7.08 -34.48
CA ASP A 545 -1.23 -7.54 -35.87
C ASP A 545 -1.55 -9.03 -35.99
N LYS A 546 -0.95 -9.86 -35.11
CA LYS A 546 -1.28 -11.29 -35.04
C LYS A 546 -2.74 -11.54 -34.70
N ILE A 547 -3.28 -10.80 -33.71
CA ILE A 547 -4.70 -10.91 -33.33
C ILE A 547 -5.60 -10.53 -34.52
N TYR A 548 -5.27 -9.46 -35.24
CA TYR A 548 -6.05 -8.98 -36.39
C TYR A 548 -6.14 -10.04 -37.48
N HIS A 549 -5.02 -10.70 -37.82
CA HIS A 549 -4.98 -11.78 -38.80
C HIS A 549 -5.62 -13.09 -38.31
N ASN A 550 -5.88 -13.22 -37.00
CA ASN A 550 -6.51 -14.39 -36.39
C ASN A 550 -8.02 -14.21 -36.12
N ILE A 551 -8.58 -13.04 -36.43
CA ILE A 551 -10.01 -12.75 -36.21
C ILE A 551 -10.88 -13.82 -36.87
N GLY A 552 -11.82 -14.37 -36.10
CA GLY A 552 -12.79 -15.35 -36.58
C GLY A 552 -12.36 -16.81 -36.43
N ASN A 553 -11.09 -17.08 -36.11
CA ASN A 553 -10.59 -18.43 -35.83
C ASN A 553 -10.72 -18.83 -34.35
N THR A 554 -11.12 -17.89 -33.48
CA THR A 554 -11.31 -18.15 -32.05
C THR A 554 -12.59 -18.95 -31.79
N THR A 555 -12.50 -20.04 -31.03
CA THR A 555 -13.65 -20.88 -30.67
C THR A 555 -14.43 -20.29 -29.48
N LYS A 556 -15.72 -19.99 -29.67
CA LYS A 556 -16.64 -19.57 -28.59
C LYS A 556 -17.38 -20.76 -27.98
N ILE A 557 -17.53 -20.74 -26.65
CA ILE A 557 -18.45 -21.64 -25.92
C ILE A 557 -19.65 -20.82 -25.43
N ASN A 558 -20.83 -21.23 -25.92
CA ASN A 558 -22.21 -20.82 -25.56
C ASN A 558 -22.87 -19.59 -26.21
N ASN A 559 -24.01 -19.88 -26.85
CA ASN A 559 -25.00 -18.96 -27.38
C ASN A 559 -26.20 -18.86 -26.43
N LYS A 560 -26.64 -17.66 -26.04
CA LYS A 560 -28.01 -17.41 -25.56
C LYS A 560 -28.59 -16.10 -26.11
N LYS A 561 -29.92 -16.14 -26.26
CA LYS A 561 -30.81 -15.19 -26.95
C LYS A 561 -30.92 -13.83 -26.25
N CYS A 562 -29.99 -12.91 -26.53
CA CYS A 562 -30.22 -11.46 -26.66
C CYS A 562 -28.91 -10.72 -27.04
N LEU A 563 -27.96 -11.40 -27.65
CA LEU A 563 -26.70 -10.81 -28.09
C LEU A 563 -26.82 -10.58 -29.60
N LEU A 564 -26.36 -9.42 -30.06
CA LEU A 564 -26.09 -9.19 -31.49
C LEU A 564 -25.34 -10.43 -32.04
N PRO A 565 -25.82 -11.10 -33.11
CA PRO A 565 -25.10 -12.18 -33.75
C PRO A 565 -23.65 -11.75 -34.06
N ASN A 566 -22.72 -12.71 -34.17
CA ASN A 566 -21.32 -12.39 -34.51
C ASN A 566 -21.22 -11.69 -35.88
N ASN A 567 -22.22 -11.87 -36.75
CA ASN A 567 -22.30 -11.28 -38.08
C ASN A 567 -23.68 -10.60 -38.23
N ILE A 568 -23.76 -9.26 -38.23
CA ILE A 568 -24.72 -8.37 -38.94
C ILE A 568 -24.68 -6.94 -38.34
N ASP A 569 -24.67 -5.98 -39.27
CA ASP A 569 -24.70 -4.50 -39.23
C ASP A 569 -24.03 -3.70 -38.09
N SER A 570 -22.93 -3.06 -38.47
CA SER A 570 -21.99 -2.28 -37.67
C SER A 570 -22.44 -0.83 -37.38
N SER A 571 -23.61 -0.39 -37.87
CA SER A 571 -24.04 1.01 -37.80
C SER A 571 -24.69 1.38 -36.45
N ASN A 572 -25.47 0.49 -35.84
CA ASN A 572 -26.22 0.74 -34.60
C ASN A 572 -25.86 -0.17 -33.40
N GLY A 573 -24.85 -1.03 -33.54
CA GLY A 573 -24.33 -1.88 -32.46
C GLY A 573 -23.27 -1.19 -31.59
N ILE A 574 -23.23 -1.53 -30.31
CA ILE A 574 -22.17 -1.18 -29.35
C ILE A 574 -21.74 -2.44 -28.59
N VAL A 575 -20.44 -2.60 -28.35
CA VAL A 575 -19.91 -3.72 -27.56
C VAL A 575 -19.23 -3.19 -26.31
N LEU A 576 -19.78 -3.54 -25.15
CA LEU A 576 -19.28 -3.12 -23.85
C LEU A 576 -17.92 -3.77 -23.54
N ILE A 577 -17.24 -3.24 -22.51
CA ILE A 577 -15.96 -3.80 -22.06
C ILE A 577 -16.06 -5.28 -21.66
N CYS A 578 -17.21 -5.71 -21.17
CA CYS A 578 -17.49 -7.11 -20.85
C CYS A 578 -17.67 -8.04 -22.08
N GLY A 579 -17.54 -7.52 -23.30
CA GLY A 579 -17.67 -8.26 -24.55
C GLY A 579 -19.10 -8.50 -25.02
N HIS A 580 -20.11 -8.13 -24.21
CA HIS A 580 -21.52 -8.21 -24.62
C HIS A 580 -21.87 -7.07 -25.58
N GLY A 581 -22.51 -7.43 -26.70
CA GLY A 581 -22.94 -6.48 -27.72
C GLY A 581 -24.44 -6.22 -27.69
N PHE A 582 -24.83 -4.95 -27.78
CA PHE A 582 -26.20 -4.44 -27.74
C PHE A 582 -26.46 -3.53 -28.95
N HIS A 583 -27.72 -3.38 -29.35
CA HIS A 583 -28.14 -2.21 -30.13
C HIS A 583 -28.10 -0.98 -29.20
N LYS A 584 -27.66 0.18 -29.70
CA LYS A 584 -27.57 1.41 -28.88
C LYS A 584 -28.91 1.75 -28.20
N GLU A 585 -30.01 1.72 -28.95
CA GLU A 585 -31.36 1.97 -28.43
C GLU A 585 -31.76 0.99 -27.32
N CYS A 586 -31.45 -0.30 -27.49
CA CYS A 586 -31.71 -1.31 -26.46
C CYS A 586 -30.86 -1.08 -25.21
N LEU A 587 -29.60 -0.66 -25.37
CA LEU A 587 -28.72 -0.38 -24.23
C LEU A 587 -29.22 0.84 -23.43
N THR A 588 -29.69 1.88 -24.12
CA THR A 588 -30.31 3.06 -23.49
C THR A 588 -31.57 2.70 -22.71
N LEU A 589 -32.41 1.79 -23.23
CA LEU A 589 -33.58 1.27 -22.50
C LEU A 589 -33.19 0.54 -21.20
N TYR A 590 -31.98 -0.02 -21.14
CA TYR A 590 -31.40 -0.62 -19.93
C TYR A 590 -30.54 0.34 -19.10
N ASN A 591 -30.65 1.66 -19.33
CA ASN A 591 -29.86 2.70 -18.65
C ASN A 591 -28.35 2.48 -18.74
N ASP A 592 -27.88 2.00 -19.91
CA ASP A 592 -26.48 1.67 -20.20
C ASP A 592 -25.89 0.55 -19.33
N LYS A 593 -26.74 -0.32 -18.79
CA LYS A 593 -26.34 -1.44 -17.92
C LYS A 593 -26.30 -2.75 -18.69
N CYS A 594 -25.25 -3.53 -18.44
CA CYS A 594 -25.21 -4.92 -18.89
C CYS A 594 -25.96 -5.83 -17.91
N ASN A 595 -27.21 -6.18 -18.22
CA ASN A 595 -28.02 -7.07 -17.37
C ASN A 595 -27.41 -8.45 -17.15
N HIS A 596 -26.67 -8.98 -18.13
CA HIS A 596 -25.94 -10.25 -17.98
C HIS A 596 -24.87 -10.17 -16.88
N CYS A 597 -24.06 -9.10 -16.90
CA CYS A 597 -23.07 -8.84 -15.86
C CYS A 597 -23.74 -8.57 -14.53
N PHE A 598 -24.82 -7.78 -14.50
CA PHE A 598 -25.54 -7.48 -13.26
C PHE A 598 -26.04 -8.76 -12.57
N ASN A 599 -26.67 -9.66 -13.31
CA ASN A 599 -27.18 -10.92 -12.77
C ASN A 599 -26.04 -11.81 -12.23
N TYR A 600 -24.95 -11.92 -12.97
CA TYR A 600 -23.77 -12.68 -12.54
C TYR A 600 -23.13 -12.08 -11.28
N LEU A 601 -22.86 -10.78 -11.28
CA LEU A 601 -22.23 -10.09 -10.16
C LEU A 601 -23.11 -10.10 -8.92
N SER A 602 -24.43 -9.92 -9.06
CA SER A 602 -25.37 -9.99 -7.94
C SER A 602 -25.41 -11.39 -7.32
N PHE A 603 -25.42 -12.43 -8.15
CA PHE A 603 -25.35 -13.81 -7.68
C PHE A 603 -24.05 -14.11 -6.93
N GLU A 604 -22.89 -13.75 -7.51
CA GLU A 604 -21.59 -13.99 -6.87
C GLU A 604 -21.40 -13.15 -5.60
N ALA A 605 -21.87 -11.90 -5.57
CA ALA A 605 -21.86 -11.08 -4.36
C ALA A 605 -22.69 -11.74 -3.25
N GLN A 606 -23.92 -12.19 -3.55
CA GLN A 606 -24.77 -12.88 -2.58
C GLN A 606 -24.12 -14.17 -2.07
N LYS A 607 -23.55 -14.97 -2.97
CA LYS A 607 -22.86 -16.22 -2.64
C LYS A 607 -21.66 -15.98 -1.72
N ASN A 608 -20.78 -15.05 -2.08
CA ASN A 608 -19.59 -14.71 -1.30
C ASN A 608 -19.94 -14.18 0.09
N ILE A 609 -20.96 -13.33 0.18
CA ILE A 609 -21.45 -12.79 1.46
C ILE A 609 -22.06 -13.89 2.31
N ASN A 610 -22.90 -14.77 1.76
CA ASN A 610 -23.47 -15.89 2.51
C ASN A 610 -22.38 -16.80 3.10
N THR A 611 -21.36 -17.13 2.32
CA THR A 611 -20.21 -17.91 2.81
C THR A 611 -19.47 -17.19 3.93
N LEU A 612 -19.25 -15.87 3.80
CA LEU A 612 -18.58 -15.10 4.84
C LEU A 612 -19.42 -14.98 6.11
N THR A 613 -20.72 -14.69 6.00
CA THR A 613 -21.65 -14.59 7.13
C THR A 613 -21.73 -15.89 7.93
N ALA A 614 -21.75 -17.05 7.26
CA ALA A 614 -21.68 -18.35 7.95
C ALA A 614 -20.39 -18.47 8.80
N ARG A 615 -19.25 -18.02 8.27
CA ARG A 615 -17.98 -18.00 9.01
C ARG A 615 -18.02 -17.03 10.20
N LEU A 616 -18.54 -15.81 10.02
CA LEU A 616 -18.60 -14.77 11.06
C LEU A 616 -19.53 -15.14 12.24
N THR A 617 -20.55 -15.96 12.01
CA THR A 617 -21.50 -16.39 13.05
C THR A 617 -21.07 -17.65 13.81
N THR A 618 -20.03 -18.33 13.33
CA THR A 618 -19.54 -19.58 13.92
C THR A 618 -18.93 -19.33 15.30
N PRO A 619 -19.36 -20.04 16.36
CA PRO A 619 -18.79 -19.92 17.71
C PRO A 619 -17.28 -20.12 17.74
N LEU A 620 -16.59 -19.44 18.66
CA LEU A 620 -15.17 -19.66 18.90
C LEU A 620 -14.92 -21.05 19.52
N LYS A 621 -13.99 -21.82 18.96
CA LYS A 621 -13.50 -23.09 19.53
C LYS A 621 -12.11 -22.95 20.17
N ASN A 622 -11.75 -23.85 21.07
CA ASN A 622 -10.36 -24.00 21.51
C ASN A 622 -9.64 -24.78 20.38
N ASN A 623 -8.55 -24.22 19.85
CA ASN A 623 -7.77 -24.74 18.71
C ASN A 623 -8.42 -24.55 17.32
N GLU A 624 -8.91 -23.34 17.03
CA GLU A 624 -9.37 -23.03 15.68
C GLU A 624 -8.23 -23.04 14.67
N ILE A 625 -8.47 -23.69 13.53
CA ILE A 625 -7.60 -23.56 12.37
C ILE A 625 -7.62 -22.08 11.94
N PRO A 626 -6.45 -21.48 11.65
CA PRO A 626 -6.39 -20.10 11.19
C PRO A 626 -7.36 -19.86 10.04
N LEU A 627 -7.99 -18.68 9.98
CA LEU A 627 -8.87 -18.31 8.86
C LEU A 627 -8.11 -18.10 7.52
N VAL A 628 -6.86 -18.55 7.47
CA VAL A 628 -5.95 -18.55 6.32
C VAL A 628 -6.21 -19.82 5.52
N GLU A 629 -7.27 -19.80 4.70
CA GLU A 629 -7.43 -20.79 3.63
C GLU A 629 -6.66 -20.29 2.40
N GLU A 630 -5.34 -20.45 2.49
CA GLU A 630 -4.32 -20.62 1.43
C GLU A 630 -2.97 -20.21 2.02
N LYS A 631 -1.95 -21.05 1.87
CA LYS A 631 -0.56 -20.66 2.11
C LYS A 631 -0.23 -19.50 1.17
N ILE A 632 -0.39 -18.27 1.63
CA ILE A 632 0.43 -17.19 1.14
C ILE A 632 1.83 -17.58 1.61
N ASN A 633 2.58 -18.24 0.72
CA ASN A 633 4.03 -18.29 0.86
C ASN A 633 4.49 -16.83 0.71
N ASN A 634 4.40 -16.06 1.81
CA ASN A 634 5.09 -14.79 2.06
C ASN A 634 6.60 -15.05 2.17
N ASN A 635 7.14 -15.87 1.28
CA ASN A 635 8.54 -15.84 0.95
C ASN A 635 8.70 -14.69 -0.04
N SER A 636 8.69 -13.47 0.48
CA SER A 636 9.38 -12.36 -0.17
C SER A 636 10.85 -12.75 -0.23
N ASN A 637 11.23 -13.47 -1.28
CA ASN A 637 12.62 -13.76 -1.61
C ASN A 637 13.29 -12.42 -1.92
N GLU A 638 13.89 -11.80 -0.92
CA GLU A 638 14.66 -10.56 -1.10
C GLU A 638 16.02 -10.80 -1.77
N ASN A 639 16.47 -12.06 -1.91
CA ASN A 639 17.79 -12.41 -2.43
C ASN A 639 17.83 -12.92 -3.88
N ASN A 640 17.16 -12.24 -4.80
CA ASN A 640 17.58 -12.21 -6.21
C ASN A 640 17.90 -10.77 -6.60
N ASP A 641 19.12 -10.51 -7.06
CA ASP A 641 19.61 -9.20 -7.52
C ASP A 641 18.98 -8.79 -8.87
N GLU A 642 17.65 -8.80 -8.97
CA GLU A 642 16.92 -8.03 -10.00
C GLU A 642 16.96 -6.55 -9.60
N ASN A 643 18.14 -5.94 -9.73
CA ASN A 643 18.31 -4.51 -9.53
C ASN A 643 17.71 -3.78 -10.74
N ILE A 644 16.69 -2.93 -10.53
CA ILE A 644 16.14 -2.07 -11.59
C ILE A 644 17.27 -1.34 -12.33
N GLN A 645 18.35 -0.96 -11.63
CA GLN A 645 19.49 -0.31 -12.25
C GLN A 645 20.23 -1.20 -13.26
N SER A 646 20.40 -2.50 -12.98
CA SER A 646 21.03 -3.45 -13.92
C SER A 646 20.09 -3.85 -15.07
N ILE A 647 18.78 -3.72 -14.87
CA ILE A 647 17.77 -3.83 -15.93
C ILE A 647 17.84 -2.63 -16.89
N LEU A 648 18.10 -1.42 -16.38
CA LEU A 648 18.12 -0.16 -17.13
C LEU A 648 19.49 0.23 -17.75
N GLU A 649 20.54 -0.58 -17.57
CA GLU A 649 21.93 -0.20 -17.89
C GLU A 649 22.38 -0.42 -19.34
N ARG A 650 21.56 -1.02 -20.20
CA ARG A 650 21.87 -1.15 -21.62
C ARG A 650 20.63 -0.94 -22.46
N LEU A 651 20.72 -0.10 -23.48
CA LEU A 651 20.05 -0.15 -24.79
C LEU A 651 20.00 1.28 -25.37
N GLU A 652 20.81 1.54 -26.40
CA GLU A 652 20.64 2.68 -27.30
C GLU A 652 20.58 2.15 -28.74
N GLN A 653 19.36 1.94 -29.22
CA GLN A 653 19.05 1.92 -30.65
C GLN A 653 17.95 2.94 -30.89
N ASN A 654 18.03 3.70 -31.98
CA ASN A 654 17.01 4.66 -32.34
C ASN A 654 15.77 3.93 -32.88
N ILE A 655 14.86 3.56 -31.98
CA ILE A 655 13.57 2.91 -32.30
C ILE A 655 12.48 3.90 -32.70
N ASP A 656 12.77 5.21 -32.69
CA ASP A 656 11.77 6.25 -32.93
C ASP A 656 11.22 6.16 -34.35
N ASN A 657 12.09 5.96 -35.35
CA ASN A 657 11.67 5.79 -36.73
C ASN A 657 10.77 4.56 -36.91
N GLN A 658 11.09 3.44 -36.25
CA GLN A 658 10.28 2.22 -36.34
C GLN A 658 8.90 2.42 -35.72
N PHE A 659 8.83 3.11 -34.57
CA PHE A 659 7.57 3.42 -33.92
C PHE A 659 6.69 4.31 -34.81
N GLU A 660 7.25 5.40 -35.37
CA GLU A 660 6.49 6.31 -36.23
C GLU A 660 5.99 5.60 -37.51
N ILE A 661 6.82 4.76 -38.15
CA ILE A 661 6.41 4.00 -39.35
C ILE A 661 5.21 3.11 -39.02
N LEU A 662 5.30 2.26 -37.99
CA LEU A 662 4.20 1.36 -37.62
C LEU A 662 2.96 2.12 -37.15
N TYR A 663 3.13 3.24 -36.45
CA TYR A 663 2.01 4.08 -36.04
C TYR A 663 1.26 4.63 -37.25
N GLN A 664 1.98 5.11 -38.27
CA GLN A 664 1.39 5.58 -39.52
C GLN A 664 0.73 4.46 -40.30
N GLU A 665 1.36 3.29 -40.41
CA GLU A 665 0.75 2.11 -41.04
C GLU A 665 -0.60 1.79 -40.40
N TRP A 666 -0.64 1.66 -39.07
CA TRP A 666 -1.89 1.39 -38.35
C TRP A 666 -2.92 2.52 -38.45
N SER A 667 -2.48 3.77 -38.63
CA SER A 667 -3.37 4.94 -38.77
C SER A 667 -3.98 5.07 -40.18
N ASN A 668 -3.27 4.64 -41.22
CA ASN A 668 -3.66 4.80 -42.61
C ASN A 668 -4.50 3.63 -43.17
N TYR A 669 -4.74 2.58 -42.38
CA TYR A 669 -5.41 1.35 -42.84
C TYR A 669 -6.91 1.50 -43.22
N ASP A 670 -7.49 2.69 -43.14
CA ASP A 670 -8.84 2.99 -43.67
C ASP A 670 -8.84 3.26 -45.21
N SER A 671 -7.70 3.09 -45.90
CA SER A 671 -7.57 3.39 -47.35
C SER A 671 -7.21 2.21 -48.27
N LEU A 672 -7.53 0.96 -47.91
CA LEU A 672 -7.47 -0.20 -48.83
C LEU A 672 -8.63 -1.17 -48.59
#